data_AF-A0A6G0WVI4-F1
#
_entry.id   AF-A0A6G0WVI4-F1
#
_cell.length_a   1.000
_cell.length_b   1.000
_cell.length_c   1.000
_cell.angle_alpha   90.00
_cell.angle_beta   90.00
_cell.angle_gamma   90.00
#
_symmetry.space_group_name_H-M   'P 1'
#
loop_
_entity.id
_entity.type
_entity.pdbx_description
1 polymer ?
#
loop_
_entity_poly.entity_id
_entity_poly.type
_entity_poly.pdbx_seq_one_letter_code
_entity_poly.pdbx_strand_id
1 'polypeptide(L)'
;MVPQRPSPRQNLAVSREDTTSQAKLNNLQPATPTIRSVTDMNLISHPSRSARFFDKKKSGLFAKVDAGNRDPETLSMNPTPETRTSLYRNMTALTAINIKEKQHVNTLRQQLEQTKLEVTSLKQELDQVKTEARRYADEYKDAKRPHTPVIKSNQAKQDEQRKIEETHQVEILKWESKCQEMASNHKQLNRVLHRAQETERCLQRQLADGSDRTKALEATIADLRQELQVIARAKLTEDETMKIKAENESMRVKIVEMNRKIDDIQTKERDTRNTLSIKSMQFSQEKEALLREIAHAKDEFAALKASTTAEIDRLHHIINKDEEIKASLDSQIIDLTDKCIALDEAAAGLRKQLDFQSKLLDDKQLVVDQAKLAQSTAEFEVEKLSQSIGALEAGNAALRERLVMVSDVWSVCTTQDPTVLALQQGRRGNNEALAIVLDEKERLQGELDKAKDEITKLTLQIAKATSPAADVVSLQTQLASMLNKKNELLLIMDQLKADYSHLTTEHTALRIAFDELQLQCTALEEVAMDPAVIVLLKQAQLDLNDTVAKLVEAETSSETTFTCLKCLSIFVRPMTLTICGHTFCESCLQSARGGGIGYTCKECGEWSSTDGVFQNNALADLAARFVYRQQTLTSLTNVCQSLQDVFARPAIPVGR
;
A
#
# COMPACT_ATOMS: atom_id res chain seq x y z
N MET A 1 -16.85 -26.62 -57.17
CA MET A 1 -16.06 -27.86 -56.98
C MET A 1 -15.64 -27.93 -55.51
N VAL A 2 -15.43 -29.14 -55.00
CA VAL A 2 -15.12 -29.50 -53.58
C VAL A 2 -13.57 -29.62 -53.43
N PRO A 3 -12.92 -29.45 -52.24
CA PRO A 3 -13.44 -29.67 -50.88
C PRO A 3 -13.19 -28.59 -49.79
N GLN A 4 -13.91 -28.74 -48.67
CA GLN A 4 -13.56 -28.20 -47.34
C GLN A 4 -12.55 -29.11 -46.61
N ARG A 5 -11.90 -28.62 -45.54
CA ARG A 5 -11.26 -29.46 -44.51
C ARG A 5 -11.60 -28.97 -43.09
N PRO A 6 -11.51 -29.84 -42.05
CA PRO A 6 -12.33 -29.71 -40.84
C PRO A 6 -11.58 -29.32 -39.56
N SER A 7 -12.36 -29.03 -38.51
CA SER A 7 -11.91 -28.81 -37.13
C SER A 7 -11.39 -30.08 -36.43
N PRO A 8 -10.47 -29.98 -35.46
CA PRO A 8 -10.13 -31.06 -34.54
C PRO A 8 -11.19 -31.23 -33.42
N ARG A 9 -11.21 -32.41 -32.78
CA ARG A 9 -12.18 -32.80 -31.73
C ARG A 9 -11.68 -32.55 -30.31
N GLN A 10 -12.63 -32.53 -29.38
CA GLN A 10 -12.40 -32.79 -27.95
C GLN A 10 -11.81 -34.19 -27.72
N ASN A 11 -11.04 -34.35 -26.64
CA ASN A 11 -10.79 -35.65 -26.01
C ASN A 11 -11.35 -35.63 -24.58
N LEU A 12 -11.77 -36.80 -24.09
CA LEU A 12 -12.41 -37.01 -22.78
C LEU A 12 -11.94 -38.37 -22.21
N ALA A 13 -12.01 -38.52 -20.88
CA ALA A 13 -11.58 -39.70 -20.13
C ALA A 13 -10.04 -39.94 -20.16
N VAL A 14 -9.43 -40.75 -19.28
CA VAL A 14 -9.94 -41.79 -18.36
C VAL A 14 -9.30 -41.64 -16.97
N SER A 15 -10.07 -41.87 -15.90
CA SER A 15 -9.59 -41.96 -14.50
C SER A 15 -9.01 -43.33 -14.16
N ARG A 16 -8.04 -43.43 -13.24
CA ARG A 16 -7.79 -44.66 -12.48
C ARG A 16 -7.02 -44.44 -11.17
N GLU A 17 -7.49 -45.08 -10.10
CA GLU A 17 -6.73 -45.34 -8.86
C GLU A 17 -5.64 -46.43 -9.11
N ASP A 18 -4.60 -46.65 -8.28
CA ASP A 18 -4.72 -47.23 -6.93
C ASP A 18 -3.42 -47.25 -6.07
N THR A 19 -3.65 -47.19 -4.75
CA THR A 19 -2.92 -47.73 -3.58
C THR A 19 -1.38 -47.95 -3.53
N THR A 20 -0.75 -47.24 -2.59
CA THR A 20 0.18 -47.70 -1.51
C THR A 20 1.42 -48.60 -1.79
N SER A 21 2.56 -48.20 -1.21
CA SER A 21 3.35 -49.04 -0.27
C SER A 21 4.36 -48.23 0.55
N GLN A 22 4.73 -48.73 1.74
CA GLN A 22 5.67 -48.11 2.70
C GLN A 22 7.09 -48.70 2.56
N ALA A 23 8.14 -47.94 2.93
CA ALA A 23 8.99 -48.27 4.11
C ALA A 23 10.34 -47.48 4.23
N LYS A 24 10.48 -46.78 5.37
CA LYS A 24 11.66 -46.75 6.29
C LYS A 24 13.03 -46.16 5.89
N LEU A 25 13.49 -45.29 6.82
CA LEU A 25 14.90 -44.97 7.20
C LEU A 25 15.68 -44.08 6.19
N ASN A 26 16.58 -43.16 6.61
CA ASN A 26 17.28 -43.06 7.90
C ASN A 26 17.60 -41.58 8.33
N ASN A 27 18.17 -41.42 9.53
CA ASN A 27 18.49 -40.13 10.18
C ASN A 27 19.44 -39.18 9.42
N LEU A 28 19.32 -37.86 9.68
CA LEU A 28 20.44 -36.95 9.92
C LEU A 28 19.98 -35.69 10.72
N GLN A 29 20.90 -35.02 11.41
CA GLN A 29 20.61 -33.91 12.35
C GLN A 29 20.56 -32.53 11.64
N PRO A 30 19.83 -31.54 12.20
CA PRO A 30 19.83 -30.17 11.68
C PRO A 30 21.13 -29.42 12.02
N ALA A 31 21.69 -28.72 11.04
CA ALA A 31 22.77 -27.75 11.23
C ALA A 31 22.20 -26.32 11.29
N THR A 32 22.72 -25.50 12.20
CA THR A 32 22.31 -24.10 12.36
C THR A 32 22.87 -23.21 11.24
N PRO A 33 22.07 -22.28 10.68
CA PRO A 33 22.56 -21.29 9.71
C PRO A 33 23.24 -20.12 10.43
N THR A 34 24.56 -20.03 10.33
CA THR A 34 25.33 -18.88 10.84
C THR A 34 25.01 -17.62 10.04
N ILE A 35 24.53 -16.57 10.71
CA ILE A 35 24.34 -15.24 10.11
C ILE A 35 25.68 -14.71 9.59
N ARG A 36 25.72 -14.33 8.31
CA ARG A 36 26.80 -13.53 7.72
C ARG A 36 26.25 -12.19 7.24
N SER A 37 26.76 -11.11 7.80
CA SER A 37 26.55 -9.77 7.27
C SER A 37 27.33 -9.58 5.96
N VAL A 38 26.70 -8.88 5.01
CA VAL A 38 27.38 -8.27 3.86
C VAL A 38 26.85 -6.85 3.73
N THR A 39 27.50 -5.92 4.43
CA THR A 39 27.41 -4.48 4.15
C THR A 39 28.37 -4.12 3.00
N ASP A 40 28.28 -2.88 2.54
CA ASP A 40 29.25 -2.21 1.66
C ASP A 40 29.36 -2.71 0.20
N MET A 41 28.47 -2.21 -0.65
CA MET A 41 28.85 -1.68 -1.97
C MET A 41 28.08 -0.39 -2.26
N ASN A 42 28.73 0.75 -2.05
CA ASN A 42 28.09 2.06 -2.14
C ASN A 42 28.24 2.71 -3.53
N LEU A 43 27.09 3.10 -4.08
CA LEU A 43 26.84 4.17 -5.05
C LEU A 43 28.06 4.86 -5.72
N ILE A 44 28.21 4.63 -7.04
CA ILE A 44 28.89 5.58 -7.94
C ILE A 44 27.83 6.19 -8.87
N SER A 45 27.44 7.44 -8.60
CA SER A 45 26.50 8.20 -9.43
C SER A 45 27.10 9.54 -9.83
N HIS A 46 27.23 9.79 -11.13
CA HIS A 46 27.69 11.06 -11.69
C HIS A 46 26.77 11.58 -12.82
N PRO A 47 26.73 12.90 -13.08
CA PRO A 47 25.46 13.54 -13.43
C PRO A 47 25.21 13.70 -14.93
N SER A 48 23.97 13.44 -15.34
CA SER A 48 23.49 13.72 -16.70
C SER A 48 23.23 15.22 -16.91
N ARG A 49 24.26 15.95 -17.36
CA ARG A 49 24.07 17.30 -17.93
C ARG A 49 23.39 17.19 -19.30
N SER A 50 22.12 17.53 -19.38
CA SER A 50 21.45 17.75 -20.67
C SER A 50 21.65 19.20 -21.15
N ALA A 51 22.03 19.38 -22.41
CA ALA A 51 22.29 20.69 -23.01
C ALA A 51 21.00 21.28 -23.58
N ARG A 52 20.71 22.55 -23.27
CA ARG A 52 19.60 23.29 -23.89
C ARG A 52 20.02 23.83 -25.25
N PHE A 53 19.23 23.55 -26.28
CA PHE A 53 19.31 24.29 -27.55
C PHE A 53 18.82 25.73 -27.37
N PHE A 54 19.36 26.65 -28.16
CA PHE A 54 18.82 28.00 -28.29
C PHE A 54 17.60 28.01 -29.21
N ASP A 55 16.56 28.75 -28.85
CA ASP A 55 15.68 29.39 -29.83
C ASP A 55 15.32 30.81 -29.37
N LYS A 56 14.95 31.68 -30.31
CA LYS A 56 14.78 33.13 -30.14
C LYS A 56 13.31 33.53 -30.27
N LYS A 57 12.75 34.19 -29.25
CA LYS A 57 11.58 35.08 -29.41
C LYS A 57 11.57 36.20 -28.36
N LYS A 58 10.79 37.25 -28.64
CA LYS A 58 10.87 38.57 -27.98
C LYS A 58 9.73 38.80 -26.97
N SER A 59 10.11 39.11 -25.73
CA SER A 59 9.36 39.87 -24.71
C SER A 59 10.32 40.12 -23.55
N GLY A 60 10.15 41.08 -22.65
CA GLY A 60 9.20 42.19 -22.49
C GLY A 60 9.60 42.91 -21.19
N LEU A 61 9.51 44.23 -21.11
CA LEU A 61 10.04 44.96 -19.94
C LEU A 61 9.10 44.88 -18.71
N PHE A 62 9.72 45.07 -17.53
CA PHE A 62 9.11 45.37 -16.22
C PHE A 62 8.23 44.30 -15.55
N ALA A 63 8.79 43.68 -14.52
CA ALA A 63 8.08 43.35 -13.28
C ALA A 63 8.95 43.78 -12.09
N LYS A 64 8.33 44.34 -11.05
CA LYS A 64 8.99 44.81 -9.83
C LYS A 64 9.60 43.65 -9.04
N VAL A 65 10.69 43.93 -8.34
CA VAL A 65 11.10 43.17 -7.14
C VAL A 65 10.74 44.01 -5.93
N ASP A 66 9.67 43.66 -5.23
CA ASP A 66 9.35 44.24 -3.93
C ASP A 66 10.16 43.53 -2.83
N ALA A 67 10.71 44.29 -1.89
CA ALA A 67 11.60 43.78 -0.84
C ALA A 67 10.81 43.26 0.37
N GLY A 68 10.66 41.94 0.49
CA GLY A 68 10.02 41.29 1.63
C GLY A 68 11.03 40.85 2.69
N ASN A 69 11.13 41.59 3.81
CA ASN A 69 11.93 41.21 4.97
C ASN A 69 11.38 39.94 5.65
N ARG A 70 12.24 38.95 5.91
CA ARG A 70 12.10 37.94 6.98
C ARG A 70 13.46 37.52 7.50
N ASP A 71 13.53 37.24 8.80
CA ASP A 71 14.77 37.02 9.55
C ASP A 71 15.37 35.60 9.39
N PRO A 72 16.67 35.41 9.67
CA PRO A 72 17.36 34.15 9.39
C PRO A 72 17.55 33.26 10.63
N GLU A 73 16.76 32.19 10.76
CA GLU A 73 17.08 31.10 11.71
C GLU A 73 17.81 29.93 11.04
N THR A 74 19.08 29.86 11.38
CA THR A 74 20.09 28.80 11.20
C THR A 74 19.60 27.35 11.01
N LEU A 75 19.93 26.76 9.86
CA LEU A 75 20.35 25.34 9.79
C LEU A 75 21.63 25.20 8.96
N SER A 76 22.71 24.77 9.62
CA SER A 76 24.06 24.75 9.05
C SER A 76 24.41 23.41 8.40
N MET A 77 23.94 23.22 7.16
CA MET A 77 24.50 22.20 6.26
C MET A 77 25.91 22.62 5.83
N ASN A 78 26.92 22.32 6.66
CA ASN A 78 28.32 22.58 6.33
C ASN A 78 28.76 21.73 5.13
N PRO A 79 29.08 22.31 3.94
CA PRO A 79 29.59 21.53 2.82
C PRO A 79 30.98 21.01 3.15
N THR A 80 31.25 19.75 2.83
CA THR A 80 32.57 19.14 3.12
C THR A 80 33.71 19.95 2.49
N PRO A 81 34.91 20.01 3.12
CA PRO A 81 36.01 20.85 2.66
C PRO A 81 36.38 20.61 1.18
N GLU A 82 36.27 19.37 0.73
CA GLU A 82 36.53 18.93 -0.65
C GLU A 82 35.49 19.48 -1.63
N THR A 83 34.20 19.39 -1.31
CA THR A 83 33.11 19.95 -2.12
C THR A 83 33.24 21.46 -2.23
N ARG A 84 33.55 22.14 -1.13
CA ARG A 84 33.77 23.59 -1.09
C ARG A 84 34.99 23.99 -1.93
N THR A 85 36.09 23.24 -1.84
CA THR A 85 37.31 23.45 -2.64
C THR A 85 37.06 23.21 -4.14
N SER A 86 36.30 22.17 -4.49
CA SER A 86 35.89 21.88 -5.87
C SER A 86 35.05 23.02 -6.46
N LEU A 87 34.08 23.54 -5.70
CA LEU A 87 33.27 24.68 -6.12
C LEU A 87 34.12 25.94 -6.37
N TYR A 88 35.04 26.28 -5.45
CA TYR A 88 35.96 27.40 -5.63
C TYR A 88 36.88 27.23 -6.86
N ARG A 89 37.42 26.03 -7.11
CA ARG A 89 38.24 25.75 -8.31
C ARG A 89 37.43 25.95 -9.60
N ASN A 90 36.22 25.40 -9.66
CA ASN A 90 35.34 25.53 -10.82
C ASN A 90 34.91 26.99 -11.07
N MET A 91 34.56 27.73 -10.02
CA MET A 91 34.21 29.16 -10.11
C MET A 91 35.41 30.02 -10.54
N THR A 92 36.61 29.71 -10.06
CA THR A 92 37.86 30.37 -10.49
C THR A 92 38.16 30.09 -11.97
N ALA A 93 37.99 28.84 -12.42
CA ALA A 93 38.19 28.46 -13.82
C ALA A 93 37.20 29.17 -14.77
N LEU A 94 35.91 29.22 -14.42
CA LEU A 94 34.90 29.95 -15.19
C LEU A 94 35.19 31.45 -15.24
N THR A 95 35.64 32.03 -14.13
CA THR A 95 36.06 33.45 -14.06
C THR A 95 37.26 33.71 -14.99
N ALA A 96 38.26 32.83 -14.99
CA ALA A 96 39.44 32.94 -15.86
C ALA A 96 39.10 32.79 -17.35
N ILE A 97 38.13 31.93 -17.71
CA ILE A 97 37.64 31.79 -19.08
C ILE A 97 36.95 33.10 -19.53
N ASN A 98 36.01 33.61 -18.73
CA ASN A 98 35.27 34.84 -19.04
C ASN A 98 36.22 36.05 -19.18
N ILE A 99 37.26 36.15 -18.34
CA ILE A 99 38.32 37.17 -18.48
C ILE A 99 39.06 37.03 -19.81
N LYS A 100 39.43 35.82 -20.23
CA LYS A 100 40.11 35.57 -21.53
C LYS A 100 39.21 35.90 -22.73
N GLU A 101 37.94 35.51 -22.69
CA GLU A 101 36.97 35.86 -23.74
C GLU A 101 36.80 37.38 -23.84
N LYS A 102 36.66 38.08 -22.71
CA LYS A 102 36.59 39.54 -22.65
C LYS A 102 37.88 40.21 -23.18
N GLN A 103 39.05 39.62 -22.93
CA GLN A 103 40.32 40.07 -23.51
C GLN A 103 40.35 39.89 -25.04
N HIS A 104 39.97 38.72 -25.57
CA HIS A 104 39.89 38.49 -27.02
C HIS A 104 38.89 39.43 -27.71
N VAL A 105 37.70 39.64 -27.14
CA VAL A 105 36.71 40.60 -27.66
C VAL A 105 37.29 42.02 -27.71
N ASN A 106 38.06 42.44 -26.69
CA ASN A 106 38.74 43.74 -26.70
C ASN A 106 39.84 43.82 -27.78
N THR A 107 40.65 42.78 -27.96
CA THR A 107 41.68 42.74 -29.02
C THR A 107 41.06 42.82 -30.42
N LEU A 108 40.01 42.05 -30.69
CA LEU A 108 39.27 42.10 -31.96
C LEU A 108 38.64 43.48 -32.19
N ARG A 109 38.12 44.13 -31.14
CA ARG A 109 37.57 45.49 -31.22
C ARG A 109 38.66 46.54 -31.52
N GLN A 110 39.87 46.37 -31.00
CA GLN A 110 41.01 47.24 -31.30
C GLN A 110 41.48 47.06 -32.76
N GLN A 111 41.54 45.82 -33.26
CA GLN A 111 41.84 45.53 -34.66
C GLN A 111 40.77 46.10 -35.63
N LEU A 112 39.49 46.08 -35.24
CA LEU A 112 38.39 46.64 -36.02
C LEU A 112 38.50 48.18 -36.15
N GLU A 113 38.83 48.90 -35.07
CA GLU A 113 39.01 50.35 -35.14
C GLU A 113 40.33 50.74 -35.83
N GLN A 114 41.40 49.93 -35.71
CA GLN A 114 42.65 50.14 -36.47
C GLN A 114 42.42 50.02 -37.99
N THR A 115 41.80 48.93 -38.46
CA THR A 115 41.50 48.74 -39.89
C THR A 115 40.51 49.78 -40.44
N LYS A 116 39.59 50.28 -39.61
CA LYS A 116 38.70 51.40 -39.94
C LYS A 116 39.44 52.73 -40.11
N LEU A 117 40.48 53.01 -39.29
CA LEU A 117 41.35 54.17 -39.45
C LEU A 117 42.16 54.09 -40.75
N GLU A 118 42.71 52.91 -41.06
CA GLU A 118 43.42 52.64 -42.33
C GLU A 118 42.50 52.87 -43.54
N VAL A 119 41.26 52.38 -43.50
CA VAL A 119 40.24 52.63 -44.53
C VAL A 119 39.86 54.12 -44.65
N THR A 120 39.99 54.93 -43.59
CA THR A 120 39.83 56.39 -43.70
C THR A 120 41.04 57.09 -44.30
N SER A 121 42.28 56.64 -44.02
CA SER A 121 43.50 57.18 -44.66
C SER A 121 43.47 56.94 -46.17
N LEU A 122 43.23 55.69 -46.58
CA LEU A 122 43.18 55.30 -48.01
C LEU A 122 42.09 56.05 -48.79
N LYS A 123 41.00 56.47 -48.14
CA LYS A 123 39.98 57.34 -48.76
C LYS A 123 40.48 58.77 -48.95
N GLN A 124 41.18 59.33 -47.96
CA GLN A 124 41.76 60.67 -48.03
C GLN A 124 42.86 60.74 -49.11
N GLU A 125 43.72 59.73 -49.20
CA GLU A 125 44.73 59.56 -50.26
C GLU A 125 44.07 59.46 -51.65
N LEU A 126 43.02 58.63 -51.78
CA LEU A 126 42.27 58.50 -53.03
C LEU A 126 41.60 59.81 -53.49
N ASP A 127 41.11 60.63 -52.56
CA ASP A 127 40.53 61.93 -52.88
C ASP A 127 41.59 63.00 -53.19
N GLN A 128 42.77 62.94 -52.57
CA GLN A 128 43.94 63.75 -52.98
C GLN A 128 44.34 63.46 -54.43
N VAL A 129 44.52 62.17 -54.79
CA VAL A 129 44.86 61.77 -56.17
C VAL A 129 43.80 62.23 -57.18
N LYS A 130 42.50 62.23 -56.84
CA LYS A 130 41.45 62.81 -57.68
C LYS A 130 41.59 64.32 -57.87
N THR A 131 42.02 65.07 -56.85
CA THR A 131 42.24 66.52 -56.97
C THR A 131 43.48 66.84 -57.82
N GLU A 132 44.57 66.07 -57.69
CA GLU A 132 45.76 66.23 -58.53
C GLU A 132 45.46 65.89 -60.00
N ALA A 133 44.77 64.77 -60.25
CA ALA A 133 44.37 64.37 -61.61
C ALA A 133 43.48 65.42 -62.30
N ARG A 134 42.62 66.13 -61.54
CA ARG A 134 41.86 67.29 -62.06
C ARG A 134 42.77 68.46 -62.40
N ARG A 135 43.71 68.81 -61.51
CA ARG A 135 44.66 69.92 -61.74
C ARG A 135 45.46 69.71 -63.02
N TYR A 136 45.99 68.51 -63.24
CA TYR A 136 46.69 68.16 -64.49
C TYR A 136 45.77 68.18 -65.73
N ALA A 137 44.50 67.77 -65.59
CA ALA A 137 43.53 67.80 -66.69
C ALA A 137 43.10 69.22 -67.09
N ASP A 138 43.24 70.21 -66.20
CA ASP A 138 42.95 71.62 -66.47
C ASP A 138 44.21 72.37 -66.94
N GLU A 139 45.40 72.11 -66.36
CA GLU A 139 46.70 72.58 -66.88
C GLU A 139 46.91 72.20 -68.36
N TYR A 140 46.40 71.05 -68.81
CA TYR A 140 46.52 70.60 -70.20
C TYR A 140 45.58 71.32 -71.19
N LYS A 141 44.60 72.12 -70.73
CA LYS A 141 43.60 72.78 -71.60
C LYS A 141 44.02 74.15 -72.10
N ASP A 142 44.78 74.92 -71.31
CA ASP A 142 45.18 76.28 -71.68
C ASP A 142 46.32 76.33 -72.74
N ALA A 143 47.04 75.22 -72.94
CA ALA A 143 48.25 75.16 -73.77
C ALA A 143 48.00 74.93 -75.28
N LYS A 144 47.05 75.64 -75.92
CA LYS A 144 46.86 75.54 -77.39
C LYS A 144 46.23 76.78 -78.08
N ARG A 145 47.07 77.61 -78.73
CA ARG A 145 46.68 78.57 -79.78
C ARG A 145 47.75 78.67 -80.89
N PRO A 146 47.40 78.56 -82.18
CA PRO A 146 48.34 78.71 -83.31
C PRO A 146 48.12 80.01 -84.12
N HIS A 147 49.18 80.65 -84.62
CA HIS A 147 49.10 81.68 -85.69
C HIS A 147 50.42 81.85 -86.48
N THR A 148 50.28 82.19 -87.77
CA THR A 148 51.29 82.50 -88.82
C THR A 148 50.58 83.25 -89.96
N PRO A 149 51.25 83.80 -91.03
CA PRO A 149 52.56 84.48 -91.16
C PRO A 149 52.39 85.90 -91.81
N VAL A 150 53.26 86.30 -92.79
CA VAL A 150 53.22 87.49 -93.72
C VAL A 150 53.92 88.79 -93.24
N ILE A 151 54.44 89.74 -94.07
CA ILE A 151 55.48 89.72 -95.16
C ILE A 151 55.77 91.16 -95.72
N LYS A 152 57.02 91.47 -96.17
CA LYS A 152 57.47 92.72 -96.92
C LYS A 152 57.38 94.07 -96.14
N SER A 153 57.99 95.23 -96.49
CA SER A 153 59.15 95.72 -97.31
C SER A 153 59.36 97.26 -97.00
N ASN A 154 60.26 98.12 -97.54
CA ASN A 154 61.23 98.06 -98.66
C ASN A 154 62.56 98.89 -98.44
N GLN A 155 62.78 100.05 -99.11
CA GLN A 155 64.11 100.71 -99.31
C GLN A 155 64.06 102.25 -99.59
N ALA A 156 65.25 102.88 -99.71
CA ALA A 156 65.63 104.21 -100.27
C ALA A 156 65.59 105.42 -99.29
N LYS A 157 66.43 106.48 -99.38
CA LYS A 157 67.40 107.02 -100.39
C LYS A 157 68.73 107.42 -99.68
N GLN A 158 69.95 107.53 -100.23
CA GLN A 158 70.58 107.81 -101.55
C GLN A 158 71.16 109.26 -101.64
N ASP A 159 72.51 109.38 -101.76
CA ASP A 159 73.28 110.31 -102.63
C ASP A 159 74.70 110.67 -102.10
N GLU A 160 75.76 109.94 -102.52
CA GLU A 160 77.14 110.50 -102.65
C GLU A 160 78.03 109.70 -103.64
N GLN A 161 77.43 109.21 -104.73
CA GLN A 161 77.97 108.10 -105.52
C GLN A 161 78.84 108.53 -106.72
N ARG A 162 80.10 108.94 -106.46
CA ARG A 162 81.14 109.00 -107.52
C ARG A 162 82.61 108.81 -107.11
N LYS A 163 82.85 108.23 -105.92
CA LYS A 163 84.18 107.76 -105.46
C LYS A 163 84.16 106.33 -104.90
N ILE A 164 83.08 105.57 -105.16
CA ILE A 164 82.75 104.32 -104.46
C ILE A 164 82.81 103.10 -105.40
N GLU A 165 82.89 103.30 -106.71
CA GLU A 165 82.73 102.21 -107.70
C GLU A 165 83.90 101.22 -107.71
N GLU A 166 85.12 101.64 -107.37
CA GLU A 166 86.27 100.74 -107.17
C GLU A 166 86.20 99.99 -105.82
N THR A 167 85.62 100.61 -104.78
CA THR A 167 85.40 99.97 -103.48
C THR A 167 84.30 98.91 -103.55
N HIS A 168 83.22 99.19 -104.28
CA HIS A 168 82.09 98.28 -104.44
C HIS A 168 82.47 96.94 -105.09
N GLN A 169 83.43 96.88 -106.02
CA GLN A 169 83.85 95.58 -106.59
C GLN A 169 84.54 94.67 -105.55
N VAL A 170 85.33 95.24 -104.63
CA VAL A 170 85.93 94.49 -103.52
C VAL A 170 84.86 94.04 -102.52
N GLU A 171 83.85 94.86 -102.27
CA GLU A 171 82.72 94.47 -101.41
C GLU A 171 81.81 93.42 -102.05
N ILE A 172 81.54 93.49 -103.36
CA ILE A 172 80.78 92.47 -104.09
C ILE A 172 81.48 91.12 -103.98
N LEU A 173 82.80 91.03 -104.22
CA LEU A 173 83.56 89.79 -104.07
C LEU A 173 83.56 89.27 -102.60
N LYS A 174 83.60 90.15 -101.60
CA LYS A 174 83.40 89.76 -100.19
C LYS A 174 82.00 89.24 -99.93
N TRP A 175 80.96 89.85 -100.48
CA TRP A 175 79.57 89.41 -100.33
C TRP A 175 79.29 88.11 -101.08
N GLU A 176 79.87 87.90 -102.27
CA GLU A 176 79.81 86.63 -102.99
C GLU A 176 80.49 85.51 -102.22
N SER A 177 81.71 85.74 -101.71
CA SER A 177 82.42 84.81 -100.83
C SER A 177 81.60 84.47 -99.58
N LYS A 178 81.02 85.48 -98.91
CA LYS A 178 80.14 85.31 -97.75
C LYS A 178 78.82 84.61 -98.09
N CYS A 179 78.29 84.79 -99.30
CA CYS A 179 77.12 84.05 -99.78
C CYS A 179 77.45 82.60 -100.12
N GLN A 180 78.63 82.31 -100.66
CA GLN A 180 79.13 80.93 -100.83
C GLN A 180 79.37 80.26 -99.47
N GLU A 181 79.93 80.98 -98.49
CA GLU A 181 80.09 80.51 -97.12
C GLU A 181 78.72 80.22 -96.48
N MET A 182 77.76 81.14 -96.54
CA MET A 182 76.40 80.92 -96.06
C MET A 182 75.71 79.75 -96.79
N ALA A 183 75.91 79.57 -98.09
CA ALA A 183 75.36 78.44 -98.84
C ALA A 183 76.02 77.11 -98.45
N SER A 184 77.33 77.10 -98.14
CA SER A 184 78.05 75.95 -97.61
C SER A 184 77.57 75.59 -96.21
N ASN A 185 77.48 76.59 -95.32
CA ASN A 185 76.97 76.47 -93.96
C ASN A 185 75.50 75.99 -93.97
N HIS A 186 74.65 76.49 -94.89
CA HIS A 186 73.28 76.01 -95.05
C HIS A 186 73.20 74.57 -95.58
N LYS A 187 74.07 74.18 -96.54
CA LYS A 187 74.24 72.77 -96.96
C LYS A 187 74.77 71.87 -95.84
N GLN A 188 75.53 72.40 -94.88
CA GLN A 188 75.96 71.66 -93.68
C GLN A 188 74.83 71.56 -92.65
N LEU A 189 74.12 72.65 -92.38
CA LEU A 189 72.99 72.70 -91.46
C LEU A 189 71.86 71.77 -91.91
N ASN A 190 71.52 71.75 -93.21
CA ASN A 190 70.51 70.83 -93.75
C ASN A 190 70.95 69.35 -93.65
N ARG A 191 72.26 69.05 -93.76
CA ARG A 191 72.77 67.69 -93.53
C ARG A 191 72.72 67.29 -92.05
N VAL A 192 72.91 68.23 -91.12
CA VAL A 192 72.71 67.99 -89.68
C VAL A 192 71.22 67.82 -89.35
N LEU A 193 70.35 68.66 -89.90
CA LEU A 193 68.90 68.60 -89.72
C LEU A 193 68.31 67.30 -90.25
N HIS A 194 68.74 66.83 -91.44
CA HIS A 194 68.28 65.56 -91.99
C HIS A 194 68.69 64.38 -91.08
N ARG A 195 69.95 64.35 -90.62
CA ARG A 195 70.42 63.34 -89.64
C ARG A 195 69.63 63.39 -88.35
N ALA A 196 69.32 64.58 -87.83
CA ALA A 196 68.50 64.74 -86.63
C ALA A 196 67.10 64.15 -86.82
N GLN A 197 66.44 64.46 -87.94
CA GLN A 197 65.13 63.88 -88.31
C GLN A 197 65.20 62.36 -88.52
N GLU A 198 66.30 61.82 -89.06
CA GLU A 198 66.51 60.37 -89.19
C GLU A 198 66.69 59.70 -87.82
N THR A 199 67.44 60.31 -86.90
CA THR A 199 67.56 59.82 -85.51
C THR A 199 66.23 59.93 -84.76
N GLU A 200 65.47 61.01 -84.96
CA GLU A 200 64.13 61.18 -84.37
C GLU A 200 63.18 60.08 -84.85
N ARG A 201 63.09 59.84 -86.16
CA ARG A 201 62.29 58.75 -86.75
C ARG A 201 62.76 57.35 -86.32
N CYS A 202 64.03 57.20 -85.94
CA CYS A 202 64.58 55.96 -85.41
C CYS A 202 64.14 55.75 -83.95
N LEU A 203 64.30 56.77 -83.11
CA LEU A 203 63.86 56.76 -81.71
C LEU A 203 62.34 56.63 -81.57
N GLN A 204 61.56 57.26 -82.45
CA GLN A 204 60.10 57.08 -82.51
C GLN A 204 59.69 55.64 -82.82
N ARG A 205 60.42 54.95 -83.71
CA ARG A 205 60.21 53.52 -83.98
C ARG A 205 60.60 52.66 -82.77
N GLN A 206 61.76 52.90 -82.17
CA GLN A 206 62.18 52.18 -80.95
C GLN A 206 61.22 52.40 -79.76
N LEU A 207 60.61 53.58 -79.66
CA LEU A 207 59.58 53.88 -78.66
C LEU A 207 58.26 53.17 -78.95
N ALA A 208 57.86 53.04 -80.22
CA ALA A 208 56.71 52.24 -80.62
C ALA A 208 56.94 50.74 -80.36
N ASP A 209 58.09 50.19 -80.80
CA ASP A 209 58.51 48.81 -80.52
C ASP A 209 58.55 48.54 -79.00
N GLY A 210 59.02 49.52 -78.21
CA GLY A 210 58.99 49.47 -76.75
C GLY A 210 57.58 49.45 -76.16
N SER A 211 56.70 50.32 -76.67
CA SER A 211 55.28 50.39 -76.26
C SER A 211 54.52 49.10 -76.55
N ASP A 212 54.76 48.47 -77.70
CA ASP A 212 54.11 47.21 -78.08
C ASP A 212 54.68 46.02 -77.30
N ARG A 213 55.98 46.03 -76.96
CA ARG A 213 56.56 45.06 -76.01
C ARG A 213 55.98 45.21 -74.60
N THR A 214 55.75 46.43 -74.11
CA THR A 214 55.11 46.61 -72.80
C THR A 214 53.67 46.13 -72.80
N LYS A 215 52.87 46.41 -73.84
CA LYS A 215 51.51 45.87 -73.99
C LYS A 215 51.48 44.34 -74.02
N ALA A 216 52.43 43.72 -74.71
CA ALA A 216 52.55 42.26 -74.75
C ALA A 216 52.86 41.66 -73.37
N LEU A 217 53.77 42.27 -72.61
CA LEU A 217 54.07 41.86 -71.23
C LEU A 217 52.88 42.11 -70.28
N GLU A 218 52.16 43.22 -70.43
CA GLU A 218 50.94 43.51 -69.67
C GLU A 218 49.84 42.46 -69.93
N ALA A 219 49.67 42.02 -71.18
CA ALA A 219 48.77 40.93 -71.54
C ALA A 219 49.20 39.60 -70.88
N THR A 220 50.47 39.20 -70.99
CA THR A 220 50.98 37.98 -70.33
C THR A 220 50.83 38.04 -68.80
N ILE A 221 50.99 39.22 -68.19
CA ILE A 221 50.75 39.42 -66.74
C ILE A 221 49.25 39.31 -66.40
N ALA A 222 48.35 39.75 -67.28
CA ALA A 222 46.90 39.56 -67.10
C ALA A 222 46.50 38.08 -67.20
N ASP A 223 47.04 37.36 -68.19
CA ASP A 223 46.79 35.92 -68.38
C ASP A 223 47.27 35.11 -67.17
N LEU A 224 48.52 35.32 -66.72
CA LEU A 224 49.08 34.65 -65.54
C LEU A 224 48.30 34.98 -64.24
N ARG A 225 47.77 36.21 -64.11
CA ARG A 225 46.88 36.56 -62.99
C ARG A 225 45.55 35.81 -63.05
N GLN A 226 45.00 35.60 -64.26
CA GLN A 226 43.78 34.82 -64.44
C GLN A 226 44.02 33.32 -64.15
N GLU A 227 45.12 32.74 -64.61
CA GLU A 227 45.51 31.36 -64.27
C GLU A 227 45.68 31.17 -62.76
N LEU A 228 46.42 32.05 -62.10
CA LEU A 228 46.58 32.02 -60.63
C LEU A 228 45.23 32.16 -59.89
N GLN A 229 44.30 32.98 -60.41
CA GLN A 229 42.96 33.09 -59.83
C GLN A 229 42.12 31.81 -60.03
N VAL A 230 42.27 31.12 -61.17
CA VAL A 230 41.63 29.81 -61.41
C VAL A 230 42.20 28.75 -60.47
N ILE A 231 43.53 28.67 -60.34
CA ILE A 231 44.22 27.73 -59.43
C ILE A 231 43.80 28.00 -57.97
N ALA A 232 43.75 29.26 -57.53
CA ALA A 232 43.31 29.62 -56.19
C ALA A 232 41.85 29.21 -55.92
N ARG A 233 40.94 29.41 -56.87
CA ARG A 233 39.54 28.95 -56.76
C ARG A 233 39.45 27.43 -56.70
N ALA A 234 40.17 26.72 -57.56
CA ALA A 234 40.21 25.26 -57.56
C ALA A 234 40.70 24.73 -56.20
N LYS A 235 41.77 25.34 -55.65
CA LYS A 235 42.31 24.94 -54.34
C LYS A 235 41.33 25.17 -53.19
N LEU A 236 40.64 26.31 -53.18
CA LEU A 236 39.56 26.57 -52.20
C LEU A 236 38.46 25.50 -52.28
N THR A 237 38.01 25.13 -53.49
CA THR A 237 37.01 24.05 -53.63
C THR A 237 37.53 22.68 -53.21
N GLU A 238 38.81 22.37 -53.42
CA GLU A 238 39.43 21.15 -52.91
C GLU A 238 39.37 21.11 -51.37
N ASP A 239 39.82 22.19 -50.72
CA ASP A 239 39.87 22.31 -49.26
C ASP A 239 38.47 22.29 -48.63
N GLU A 240 37.46 22.89 -49.29
CA GLU A 240 36.05 22.75 -48.91
C GLU A 240 35.57 21.29 -49.01
N THR A 241 35.88 20.56 -50.09
CA THR A 241 35.48 19.13 -50.16
C THR A 241 36.20 18.28 -49.13
N MET A 242 37.45 18.61 -48.76
CA MET A 242 38.22 17.90 -47.73
C MET A 242 37.66 18.18 -46.33
N LYS A 243 37.24 19.42 -46.05
CA LYS A 243 36.48 19.76 -44.85
C LYS A 243 35.16 19.00 -44.77
N ILE A 244 34.37 18.99 -45.85
CA ILE A 244 33.10 18.27 -45.92
C ILE A 244 33.29 16.75 -45.74
N LYS A 245 34.37 16.16 -46.26
CA LYS A 245 34.74 14.75 -46.00
C LYS A 245 35.03 14.50 -44.53
N ALA A 246 35.81 15.37 -43.88
CA ALA A 246 36.14 15.25 -42.46
C ALA A 246 34.91 15.43 -41.54
N GLU A 247 34.01 16.36 -41.87
CA GLU A 247 32.74 16.55 -41.15
C GLU A 247 31.82 15.33 -41.32
N ASN A 248 31.71 14.77 -42.53
CA ASN A 248 30.95 13.54 -42.78
C ASN A 248 31.52 12.33 -42.03
N GLU A 249 32.85 12.17 -41.97
CA GLU A 249 33.45 11.07 -41.21
C GLU A 249 33.29 11.26 -39.69
N SER A 250 33.36 12.49 -39.18
CA SER A 250 32.98 12.80 -37.79
C SER A 250 31.52 12.44 -37.49
N MET A 251 30.60 12.67 -38.43
CA MET A 251 29.20 12.26 -38.29
C MET A 251 29.03 10.74 -38.33
N ARG A 252 29.75 10.02 -39.20
CA ARG A 252 29.75 8.54 -39.24
C ARG A 252 30.21 7.94 -37.92
N VAL A 253 31.32 8.41 -37.36
CA VAL A 253 31.82 7.95 -36.03
C VAL A 253 30.76 8.18 -34.94
N LYS A 254 30.11 9.35 -34.93
CA LYS A 254 29.00 9.64 -33.99
C LYS A 254 27.79 8.73 -34.18
N ILE A 255 27.42 8.39 -35.42
CA ILE A 255 26.33 7.46 -35.72
C ILE A 255 26.67 6.06 -35.21
N VAL A 256 27.90 5.57 -35.42
CA VAL A 256 28.37 4.29 -34.87
C VAL A 256 28.35 4.28 -33.34
N GLU A 257 28.79 5.38 -32.70
CA GLU A 257 28.75 5.52 -31.23
C GLU A 257 27.31 5.55 -30.68
N MET A 258 26.38 6.22 -31.37
CA MET A 258 24.97 6.25 -30.99
C MET A 258 24.29 4.89 -31.18
N ASN A 259 24.56 4.20 -32.29
CA ASN A 259 24.04 2.84 -32.51
C ASN A 259 24.53 1.89 -31.42
N ARG A 260 25.81 1.92 -31.06
CA ARG A 260 26.34 1.08 -29.97
C ARG A 260 25.67 1.39 -28.62
N LYS A 261 25.32 2.65 -28.36
CA LYS A 261 24.54 3.03 -27.16
C LYS A 261 23.10 2.52 -27.21
N ILE A 262 22.49 2.44 -28.38
CA ILE A 262 21.17 1.82 -28.58
C ILE A 262 21.25 0.31 -28.30
N ASP A 263 22.28 -0.38 -28.79
CA ASP A 263 22.51 -1.81 -28.51
C ASP A 263 22.78 -2.08 -27.02
N ASP A 264 23.60 -1.23 -26.38
CA ASP A 264 23.86 -1.24 -24.93
C ASP A 264 22.57 -1.02 -24.11
N ILE A 265 21.61 -0.22 -24.62
CA ILE A 265 20.29 0.02 -24.00
C ILE A 265 19.35 -1.16 -24.22
N GLN A 266 19.19 -1.65 -25.45
CA GLN A 266 18.32 -2.78 -25.78
C GLN A 266 18.72 -4.06 -25.03
N THR A 267 20.02 -4.23 -24.77
CA THR A 267 20.53 -5.36 -23.97
C THR A 267 20.09 -5.23 -22.51
N LYS A 268 20.26 -4.06 -21.89
CA LYS A 268 19.76 -3.80 -20.52
C LYS A 268 18.23 -3.90 -20.43
N GLU A 269 17.50 -3.50 -21.46
CA GLU A 269 16.04 -3.65 -21.56
C GLU A 269 15.62 -5.13 -21.64
N ARG A 270 16.41 -5.97 -22.30
CA ARG A 270 16.22 -7.43 -22.33
C ARG A 270 16.49 -8.05 -20.95
N ASP A 271 17.58 -7.67 -20.30
CA ASP A 271 17.98 -8.22 -19.00
C ASP A 271 17.02 -7.81 -17.87
N THR A 272 16.56 -6.56 -17.88
CA THR A 272 15.53 -6.08 -16.93
C THR A 272 14.17 -6.73 -17.20
N ARG A 273 13.74 -6.90 -18.45
CA ARG A 273 12.54 -7.66 -18.82
C ARG A 273 12.62 -9.12 -18.35
N ASN A 274 13.76 -9.78 -18.54
CA ASN A 274 14.00 -11.14 -18.05
C ASN A 274 13.93 -11.20 -16.51
N THR A 275 14.54 -10.25 -15.81
CA THR A 275 14.51 -10.14 -14.35
C THR A 275 13.08 -9.93 -13.82
N LEU A 276 12.29 -9.08 -14.48
CA LEU A 276 10.87 -8.87 -14.15
C LEU A 276 10.04 -10.14 -14.41
N SER A 277 10.31 -10.87 -15.49
CA SER A 277 9.65 -12.16 -15.78
C SER A 277 9.94 -13.21 -14.69
N ILE A 278 11.19 -13.30 -14.24
CA ILE A 278 11.60 -14.21 -13.16
C ILE A 278 10.88 -13.83 -11.85
N LYS A 279 10.90 -12.54 -11.46
CA LYS A 279 10.20 -12.08 -10.26
C LYS A 279 8.69 -12.28 -10.34
N SER A 280 8.07 -12.07 -11.50
CA SER A 280 6.65 -12.33 -11.70
C SER A 280 6.30 -13.81 -11.53
N MET A 281 7.18 -14.73 -11.96
CA MET A 281 7.02 -16.16 -11.73
C MET A 281 7.19 -16.52 -10.24
N GLN A 282 8.17 -15.94 -9.55
CA GLN A 282 8.38 -16.12 -8.10
C GLN A 282 7.16 -15.66 -7.30
N PHE A 283 6.64 -14.46 -7.54
CA PHE A 283 5.43 -13.97 -6.87
C PHE A 283 4.18 -14.83 -7.16
N SER A 284 4.08 -15.47 -8.34
CA SER A 284 3.01 -16.45 -8.61
C SER A 284 3.17 -17.72 -7.76
N GLN A 285 4.39 -18.24 -7.64
CA GLN A 285 4.70 -19.43 -6.84
C GLN A 285 4.50 -19.17 -5.34
N GLU A 286 4.90 -18.00 -4.83
CA GLU A 286 4.66 -17.55 -3.46
C GLU A 286 3.16 -17.39 -3.17
N LYS A 287 2.40 -16.77 -4.10
CA LYS A 287 0.94 -16.69 -4.02
C LYS A 287 0.29 -18.08 -4.01
N GLU A 288 0.76 -19.02 -4.81
CA GLU A 288 0.28 -20.40 -4.84
C GLU A 288 0.69 -21.22 -3.61
N ALA A 289 1.77 -20.87 -2.91
CA ALA A 289 2.11 -21.41 -1.59
C ALA A 289 1.15 -20.87 -0.52
N LEU A 290 1.02 -19.55 -0.40
CA LEU A 290 0.11 -18.90 0.55
C LEU A 290 -1.35 -19.33 0.37
N LEU A 291 -1.82 -19.53 -0.86
CA LEU A 291 -3.18 -20.05 -1.11
C LEU A 291 -3.36 -21.51 -0.66
N ARG A 292 -2.31 -22.34 -0.63
CA ARG A 292 -2.35 -23.70 -0.07
C ARG A 292 -2.30 -23.69 1.46
N GLU A 293 -1.52 -22.80 2.05
CA GLU A 293 -1.49 -22.59 3.51
C GLU A 293 -2.85 -22.09 4.02
N ILE A 294 -3.47 -21.14 3.32
CA ILE A 294 -4.83 -20.65 3.61
C ILE A 294 -5.89 -21.75 3.42
N ALA A 295 -5.68 -22.72 2.53
CA ALA A 295 -6.56 -23.88 2.42
C ALA A 295 -6.39 -24.83 3.61
N HIS A 296 -5.14 -25.19 3.95
CA HIS A 296 -4.83 -26.06 5.09
C HIS A 296 -5.40 -25.50 6.41
N ALA A 297 -5.18 -24.20 6.68
CA ALA A 297 -5.69 -23.54 7.89
C ALA A 297 -7.23 -23.49 7.95
N LYS A 298 -7.92 -23.50 6.79
CA LYS A 298 -9.40 -23.60 6.75
C LYS A 298 -9.87 -25.02 7.04
N ASP A 299 -9.17 -26.03 6.53
CA ASP A 299 -9.50 -27.44 6.78
C ASP A 299 -9.22 -27.80 8.25
N GLU A 300 -8.13 -27.30 8.83
CA GLU A 300 -7.84 -27.39 10.27
C GLU A 300 -8.90 -26.69 11.13
N PHE A 301 -9.30 -25.46 10.77
CA PHE A 301 -10.37 -24.74 11.46
C PHE A 301 -11.72 -25.46 11.35
N ALA A 302 -12.03 -26.07 10.20
CA ALA A 302 -13.24 -26.86 10.00
C ALA A 302 -13.22 -28.15 10.85
N ALA A 303 -12.08 -28.84 10.92
CA ALA A 303 -11.89 -30.02 11.76
C ALA A 303 -11.99 -29.67 13.26
N LEU A 304 -11.36 -28.58 13.69
CA LEU A 304 -11.46 -28.08 15.06
C LEU A 304 -12.92 -27.75 15.40
N LYS A 305 -13.62 -26.99 14.56
CA LYS A 305 -15.03 -26.65 14.75
C LYS A 305 -15.93 -27.89 14.82
N ALA A 306 -15.68 -28.90 14.00
CA ALA A 306 -16.41 -30.17 14.05
C ALA A 306 -16.18 -30.89 15.40
N SER A 307 -14.94 -30.90 15.89
CA SER A 307 -14.58 -31.44 17.21
C SER A 307 -15.29 -30.68 18.34
N THR A 308 -15.25 -29.34 18.34
CA THR A 308 -15.94 -28.52 19.36
C THR A 308 -17.46 -28.74 19.34
N THR A 309 -18.06 -28.90 18.15
CA THR A 309 -19.49 -29.19 18.01
C THR A 309 -19.83 -30.55 18.62
N ALA A 310 -19.04 -31.59 18.31
CA ALA A 310 -19.24 -32.91 18.89
C ALA A 310 -19.05 -32.95 20.42
N GLU A 311 -18.20 -32.10 21.00
CA GLU A 311 -18.06 -31.97 22.45
C GLU A 311 -19.24 -31.22 23.07
N ILE A 312 -19.75 -30.17 22.42
CA ILE A 312 -20.99 -29.48 22.82
C ILE A 312 -22.18 -30.46 22.83
N ASP A 313 -22.30 -31.32 21.81
CA ASP A 313 -23.35 -32.34 21.75
C ASP A 313 -23.22 -33.40 22.86
N ARG A 314 -22.00 -33.79 23.25
CA ARG A 314 -21.75 -34.65 24.43
C ARG A 314 -22.18 -33.96 25.72
N LEU A 315 -21.83 -32.69 25.91
CA LEU A 315 -22.20 -31.92 27.09
C LEU A 315 -23.73 -31.75 27.19
N HIS A 316 -24.42 -31.47 26.09
CA HIS A 316 -25.89 -31.48 26.06
C HIS A 316 -26.48 -32.85 26.44
N HIS A 317 -25.90 -33.95 25.96
CA HIS A 317 -26.38 -35.29 26.35
C HIS A 317 -26.17 -35.58 27.84
N ILE A 318 -25.06 -35.12 28.43
CA ILE A 318 -24.81 -35.23 29.88
C ILE A 318 -25.81 -34.38 30.67
N ILE A 319 -26.06 -33.13 30.26
CA ILE A 319 -27.02 -32.23 30.91
C ILE A 319 -28.42 -32.84 30.90
N ASN A 320 -28.91 -33.31 29.75
CA ASN A 320 -30.24 -33.93 29.64
C ASN A 320 -30.37 -35.15 30.57
N LYS A 321 -29.32 -35.97 30.68
CA LYS A 321 -29.28 -37.13 31.57
C LYS A 321 -29.28 -36.74 33.06
N ASP A 322 -28.56 -35.69 33.44
CA ASP A 322 -28.59 -35.16 34.81
C ASP A 322 -29.95 -34.50 35.13
N GLU A 323 -30.66 -33.93 34.15
CA GLU A 323 -32.05 -33.48 34.29
C GLU A 323 -33.03 -34.65 34.48
N GLU A 324 -32.89 -35.76 33.73
CA GLU A 324 -33.66 -37.00 33.95
C GLU A 324 -33.43 -37.58 35.36
N ILE A 325 -32.17 -37.65 35.80
CA ILE A 325 -31.79 -38.10 37.14
C ILE A 325 -32.40 -37.17 38.20
N LYS A 326 -32.32 -35.85 37.99
CA LYS A 326 -32.93 -34.87 38.90
C LYS A 326 -34.45 -35.05 38.99
N ALA A 327 -35.16 -35.17 37.87
CA ALA A 327 -36.60 -35.38 37.86
C ALA A 327 -37.01 -36.67 38.60
N SER A 328 -36.21 -37.74 38.47
CA SER A 328 -36.38 -38.99 39.24
C SER A 328 -36.16 -38.79 40.74
N LEU A 329 -35.17 -37.98 41.14
CA LEU A 329 -34.92 -37.65 42.56
C LEU A 329 -35.99 -36.73 43.14
N ASP A 330 -36.42 -35.70 42.42
CA ASP A 330 -37.51 -34.80 42.82
C ASP A 330 -38.81 -35.60 43.00
N SER A 331 -39.10 -36.56 42.10
CA SER A 331 -40.22 -37.50 42.26
C SER A 331 -40.09 -38.36 43.52
N GLN A 332 -38.90 -38.90 43.82
CA GLN A 332 -38.65 -39.69 45.04
C GLN A 332 -38.78 -38.85 46.32
N ILE A 333 -38.41 -37.57 46.28
CA ILE A 333 -38.57 -36.63 47.40
C ILE A 333 -40.05 -36.38 47.70
N ILE A 334 -40.88 -36.20 46.67
CA ILE A 334 -42.35 -36.11 46.82
C ILE A 334 -42.88 -37.42 47.42
N ASP A 335 -42.50 -38.56 46.82
CA ASP A 335 -42.91 -39.90 47.26
C ASP A 335 -42.55 -40.19 48.72
N LEU A 336 -41.42 -39.67 49.22
CA LEU A 336 -41.00 -39.78 50.62
C LEU A 336 -41.70 -38.77 51.53
N THR A 337 -41.98 -37.56 51.04
CA THR A 337 -42.72 -36.52 51.78
C THR A 337 -44.15 -36.99 52.08
N ASP A 338 -44.85 -37.56 51.10
CA ASP A 338 -46.19 -38.12 51.29
C ASP A 338 -46.19 -39.30 52.28
N LYS A 339 -45.16 -40.14 52.27
CA LYS A 339 -44.98 -41.22 53.26
C LYS A 339 -44.71 -40.67 54.66
N CYS A 340 -43.94 -39.59 54.80
CA CYS A 340 -43.75 -38.91 56.09
C CYS A 340 -45.08 -38.31 56.61
N ILE A 341 -45.86 -37.65 55.76
CA ILE A 341 -47.19 -37.11 56.11
C ILE A 341 -48.10 -38.24 56.61
N ALA A 342 -48.20 -39.35 55.86
CA ALA A 342 -49.01 -40.50 56.26
C ALA A 342 -48.54 -41.14 57.58
N LEU A 343 -47.24 -41.17 57.85
CA LEU A 343 -46.69 -41.63 59.13
C LEU A 343 -47.02 -40.68 60.29
N ASP A 344 -46.98 -39.36 60.09
CA ASP A 344 -47.35 -38.38 61.11
C ASP A 344 -48.86 -38.38 61.40
N GLU A 345 -49.70 -38.59 60.39
CA GLU A 345 -51.14 -38.83 60.56
C GLU A 345 -51.42 -40.12 61.34
N ALA A 346 -50.74 -41.23 60.99
CA ALA A 346 -50.85 -42.49 61.73
C ALA A 346 -50.37 -42.34 63.19
N ALA A 347 -49.25 -41.63 63.42
CA ALA A 347 -48.76 -41.32 64.75
C ALA A 347 -49.72 -40.38 65.52
N ALA A 348 -50.39 -39.43 64.86
CA ALA A 348 -51.44 -38.61 65.45
C ALA A 348 -52.70 -39.41 65.81
N GLY A 349 -53.06 -40.42 65.00
CA GLY A 349 -54.10 -41.41 65.32
C GLY A 349 -53.75 -42.23 66.55
N LEU A 350 -52.54 -42.79 66.59
CA LEU A 350 -52.04 -43.55 67.75
C LEU A 350 -51.96 -42.71 69.02
N ARG A 351 -51.49 -41.45 68.93
CA ARG A 351 -51.49 -40.49 70.06
C ARG A 351 -52.91 -40.30 70.62
N LYS A 352 -53.91 -40.02 69.78
CA LYS A 352 -55.32 -39.90 70.20
C LYS A 352 -55.88 -41.19 70.83
N GLN A 353 -55.47 -42.36 70.32
CA GLN A 353 -55.86 -43.65 70.89
C GLN A 353 -55.22 -43.90 72.26
N LEU A 354 -53.98 -43.45 72.46
CA LEU A 354 -53.26 -43.53 73.72
C LEU A 354 -53.83 -42.55 74.75
N ASP A 355 -54.17 -41.31 74.36
CA ASP A 355 -54.90 -40.34 75.19
C ASP A 355 -56.27 -40.91 75.65
N PHE A 356 -56.99 -41.61 74.77
CA PHE A 356 -58.25 -42.28 75.10
C PHE A 356 -58.05 -43.44 76.08
N GLN A 357 -57.00 -44.26 75.89
CA GLN A 357 -56.66 -45.33 76.84
C GLN A 357 -56.21 -44.77 78.20
N SER A 358 -55.48 -43.64 78.23
CA SER A 358 -55.13 -42.95 79.48
C SER A 358 -56.39 -42.53 80.23
N LYS A 359 -57.30 -41.79 79.59
CA LYS A 359 -58.57 -41.39 80.21
C LYS A 359 -59.39 -42.58 80.71
N LEU A 360 -59.43 -43.67 79.93
CA LEU A 360 -60.15 -44.88 80.31
C LEU A 360 -59.45 -45.66 81.45
N LEU A 361 -58.16 -45.45 81.68
CA LEU A 361 -57.45 -45.89 82.89
C LEU A 361 -57.68 -44.93 84.06
N ASP A 362 -57.70 -43.61 83.83
CA ASP A 362 -57.99 -42.59 84.84
C ASP A 362 -59.41 -42.75 85.41
N ASP A 363 -60.41 -42.97 84.54
CA ASP A 363 -61.80 -43.29 84.91
C ASP A 363 -61.88 -44.59 85.74
N LYS A 364 -61.13 -45.62 85.35
CA LYS A 364 -61.06 -46.89 86.11
C LYS A 364 -60.37 -46.70 87.46
N GLN A 365 -59.31 -45.89 87.52
CA GLN A 365 -58.60 -45.58 88.75
C GLN A 365 -59.50 -44.80 89.71
N LEU A 366 -60.27 -43.83 89.20
CA LEU A 366 -61.29 -43.11 89.95
C LEU A 366 -62.36 -44.06 90.52
N VAL A 367 -62.86 -45.02 89.73
CA VAL A 367 -63.80 -46.06 90.21
C VAL A 367 -63.15 -46.97 91.27
N VAL A 368 -61.89 -47.36 91.09
CA VAL A 368 -61.13 -48.14 92.08
C VAL A 368 -60.94 -47.38 93.39
N ASP A 369 -60.66 -46.07 93.34
CA ASP A 369 -60.46 -45.26 94.54
C ASP A 369 -61.79 -44.89 95.23
N GLN A 370 -62.88 -44.74 94.47
CA GLN A 370 -64.24 -44.72 95.02
C GLN A 370 -64.59 -46.04 95.72
N ALA A 371 -64.23 -47.19 95.13
CA ALA A 371 -64.45 -48.50 95.73
C ALA A 371 -63.60 -48.69 97.00
N LYS A 372 -62.34 -48.25 97.03
CA LYS A 372 -61.50 -48.22 98.25
C LYS A 372 -62.09 -47.31 99.33
N LEU A 373 -62.63 -46.15 98.96
CA LEU A 373 -63.27 -45.24 99.92
C LEU A 373 -64.54 -45.88 100.51
N ALA A 374 -65.36 -46.52 99.68
CA ALA A 374 -66.52 -47.28 100.13
C ALA A 374 -66.13 -48.48 101.00
N GLN A 375 -65.06 -49.21 100.64
CA GLN A 375 -64.49 -50.28 101.46
C GLN A 375 -64.02 -49.76 102.81
N SER A 376 -63.22 -48.68 102.85
CA SER A 376 -62.74 -48.08 104.11
C SER A 376 -63.88 -47.54 104.98
N THR A 377 -64.96 -47.05 104.36
CA THR A 377 -66.19 -46.66 105.07
C THR A 377 -66.90 -47.88 105.66
N ALA A 378 -67.01 -48.98 104.90
CA ALA A 378 -67.59 -50.23 105.39
C ALA A 378 -66.71 -50.91 106.47
N GLU A 379 -65.38 -50.83 106.35
CA GLU A 379 -64.43 -51.26 107.37
C GLU A 379 -64.59 -50.43 108.65
N PHE A 380 -64.77 -49.11 108.54
CA PHE A 380 -65.08 -48.25 109.69
C PHE A 380 -66.45 -48.56 110.31
N GLU A 381 -67.46 -48.92 109.52
CA GLU A 381 -68.75 -49.39 110.05
C GLU A 381 -68.65 -50.77 110.71
N VAL A 382 -67.86 -51.70 110.16
CA VAL A 382 -67.57 -53.01 110.75
C VAL A 382 -66.76 -52.88 112.04
N GLU A 383 -65.78 -51.98 112.09
CA GLU A 383 -65.00 -51.62 113.28
C GLU A 383 -65.93 -51.03 114.36
N LYS A 384 -66.78 -50.06 114.00
CA LYS A 384 -67.79 -49.46 114.89
C LYS A 384 -68.82 -50.47 115.39
N LEU A 385 -69.27 -51.40 114.53
CA LEU A 385 -70.16 -52.50 114.92
C LEU A 385 -69.44 -53.49 115.83
N SER A 386 -68.17 -53.80 115.58
CA SER A 386 -67.33 -54.66 116.43
C SER A 386 -67.09 -54.04 117.80
N GLN A 387 -66.86 -52.73 117.87
CA GLN A 387 -66.79 -51.98 119.13
C GLN A 387 -68.14 -51.92 119.84
N SER A 388 -69.26 -51.83 119.10
CA SER A 388 -70.61 -51.94 119.67
C SER A 388 -70.93 -53.35 120.18
N ILE A 389 -70.44 -54.39 119.52
CA ILE A 389 -70.52 -55.78 119.97
C ILE A 389 -69.67 -55.94 121.24
N GLY A 390 -68.41 -55.47 121.24
CA GLY A 390 -67.55 -55.46 122.43
C GLY A 390 -68.16 -54.70 123.62
N ALA A 391 -68.89 -53.60 123.38
CA ALA A 391 -69.64 -52.89 124.41
C ALA A 391 -70.86 -53.68 124.93
N LEU A 392 -71.57 -54.41 124.05
CA LEU A 392 -72.65 -55.33 124.43
C LEU A 392 -72.13 -56.59 125.13
N GLU A 393 -70.92 -57.06 124.81
CA GLU A 393 -70.24 -58.18 125.47
C GLU A 393 -69.69 -57.76 126.83
N ALA A 394 -69.13 -56.55 126.97
CA ALA A 394 -68.79 -55.96 128.27
C ALA A 394 -70.03 -55.74 129.14
N GLY A 395 -71.15 -55.29 128.56
CA GLY A 395 -72.45 -55.21 129.23
C GLY A 395 -72.97 -56.58 129.67
N ASN A 396 -72.83 -57.61 128.83
CA ASN A 396 -73.17 -58.99 129.18
C ASN A 396 -72.22 -59.58 130.25
N ALA A 397 -70.94 -59.22 130.27
CA ALA A 397 -70.02 -59.62 131.32
C ALA A 397 -70.43 -59.02 132.67
N ALA A 398 -70.71 -57.71 132.71
CA ALA A 398 -71.21 -57.01 133.91
C ALA A 398 -72.59 -57.51 134.38
N LEU A 399 -73.42 -58.05 133.49
CA LEU A 399 -74.67 -58.74 133.85
C LEU A 399 -74.43 -60.17 134.36
N ARG A 400 -73.54 -60.94 133.73
CA ARG A 400 -73.19 -62.31 134.17
C ARG A 400 -72.53 -62.32 135.55
N GLU A 401 -71.67 -61.34 135.85
CA GLU A 401 -71.07 -61.17 137.18
C GLU A 401 -72.11 -60.84 138.28
N ARG A 402 -73.30 -60.33 137.91
CA ARG A 402 -74.39 -60.00 138.84
C ARG A 402 -75.53 -61.02 138.91
N LEU A 403 -75.49 -62.09 138.12
CA LEU A 403 -76.58 -63.08 138.05
C LEU A 403 -76.20 -64.51 138.46
N VAL A 404 -74.96 -64.77 138.90
CA VAL A 404 -74.53 -66.07 139.43
C VAL A 404 -74.34 -66.01 140.95
N MET A 405 -75.38 -65.50 141.64
CA MET A 405 -75.50 -65.61 143.10
C MET A 405 -76.92 -66.00 143.57
N VAL A 406 -77.74 -66.58 142.67
CA VAL A 406 -79.03 -67.19 142.99
C VAL A 406 -79.20 -68.54 142.27
N SER A 407 -79.15 -69.60 143.08
CA SER A 407 -79.62 -70.98 142.83
C SER A 407 -79.03 -71.80 141.68
N ASP A 408 -78.19 -72.76 142.07
CA ASP A 408 -78.01 -74.03 141.37
C ASP A 408 -79.29 -74.92 141.41
N VAL A 409 -79.21 -76.07 140.71
CA VAL A 409 -80.03 -77.31 140.84
C VAL A 409 -81.55 -77.25 140.57
N TRP A 410 -81.95 -77.45 139.30
CA TRP A 410 -82.94 -78.49 138.87
C TRP A 410 -82.86 -78.67 137.33
N SER A 411 -82.28 -79.73 136.76
CA SER A 411 -82.74 -81.13 136.67
C SER A 411 -83.80 -81.44 135.59
N VAL A 412 -83.31 -81.97 134.45
CA VAL A 412 -83.77 -83.21 133.76
C VAL A 412 -85.04 -83.21 132.86
N CYS A 413 -84.82 -83.73 131.63
CA CYS A 413 -85.73 -84.40 130.68
C CYS A 413 -86.68 -83.64 129.72
N THR A 414 -86.95 -84.34 128.60
CA THR A 414 -87.95 -84.13 127.52
C THR A 414 -87.72 -82.96 126.53
N THR A 415 -87.80 -83.11 125.20
CA THR A 415 -87.94 -84.34 124.37
C THR A 415 -87.48 -84.11 122.91
N GLN A 416 -86.93 -85.17 122.29
CA GLN A 416 -87.13 -85.68 120.90
C GLN A 416 -87.24 -84.69 119.70
N ASP A 417 -86.42 -84.76 118.64
CA ASP A 417 -86.25 -85.83 117.60
C ASP A 417 -87.30 -85.69 116.45
N PRO A 418 -87.13 -86.19 115.20
CA PRO A 418 -85.97 -86.81 114.51
C PRO A 418 -85.55 -86.16 113.17
N THR A 419 -84.44 -86.64 112.56
CA THR A 419 -84.44 -87.31 111.23
C THR A 419 -83.01 -87.70 110.76
N VAL A 420 -82.71 -89.02 110.80
CA VAL A 420 -81.89 -89.83 109.85
C VAL A 420 -80.49 -89.32 109.43
N LEU A 421 -79.33 -89.95 109.69
CA LEU A 421 -78.93 -91.33 110.11
C LEU A 421 -78.98 -92.44 109.04
N ALA A 422 -77.92 -92.60 108.22
CA ALA A 422 -77.54 -93.89 107.59
C ALA A 422 -76.10 -93.95 107.02
N LEU A 423 -75.28 -94.90 107.51
CA LEU A 423 -74.46 -95.92 106.79
C LEU A 423 -73.48 -95.50 105.64
N GLN A 424 -72.28 -96.08 105.46
CA GLN A 424 -71.53 -97.09 106.26
C GLN A 424 -70.01 -97.06 105.98
N GLN A 425 -69.24 -97.82 106.78
CA GLN A 425 -67.77 -97.95 106.71
C GLN A 425 -67.29 -98.77 105.50
N GLY A 426 -66.01 -98.64 105.08
CA GLY A 426 -65.38 -99.82 104.42
C GLY A 426 -64.07 -99.77 103.60
N ARG A 427 -62.93 -99.33 104.16
CA ARG A 427 -61.56 -99.89 103.89
C ARG A 427 -60.89 -99.79 102.48
N ARG A 428 -59.56 -99.59 102.53
CA ARG A 428 -58.50 -99.93 101.53
C ARG A 428 -58.40 -99.13 100.21
N GLY A 429 -57.56 -98.08 100.25
CA GLY A 429 -56.23 -98.16 99.63
C GLY A 429 -55.95 -97.38 98.33
N ASN A 430 -54.67 -97.01 98.19
CA ASN A 430 -53.93 -96.61 96.99
C ASN A 430 -54.14 -95.21 96.37
N ASN A 431 -53.00 -94.48 96.27
CA ASN A 431 -52.57 -93.70 95.09
C ASN A 431 -53.11 -92.29 94.80
N GLU A 432 -53.37 -91.44 95.80
CA GLU A 432 -53.59 -89.99 95.58
C GLU A 432 -52.33 -89.10 95.74
N ALA A 433 -51.16 -89.68 96.00
CA ALA A 433 -49.89 -88.95 96.07
C ALA A 433 -49.20 -88.70 94.69
N LEU A 434 -49.77 -89.20 93.59
CA LEU A 434 -49.16 -89.13 92.25
C LEU A 434 -49.89 -88.19 91.28
N ALA A 435 -51.16 -87.85 91.54
CA ALA A 435 -51.93 -86.96 90.65
C ALA A 435 -51.37 -85.53 90.62
N ILE A 436 -51.11 -84.95 91.80
CA ILE A 436 -50.63 -83.56 91.94
C ILE A 436 -49.27 -83.36 91.26
N VAL A 437 -48.37 -84.36 91.35
CA VAL A 437 -47.02 -84.32 90.74
C VAL A 437 -47.07 -84.46 89.21
N LEU A 438 -48.14 -85.03 88.64
CA LEU A 438 -48.34 -85.12 87.20
C LEU A 438 -48.98 -83.84 86.63
N ASP A 439 -49.89 -83.20 87.36
CA ASP A 439 -50.53 -81.94 86.96
C ASP A 439 -49.49 -80.79 86.90
N GLU A 440 -48.60 -80.69 87.89
CA GLU A 440 -47.47 -79.74 87.83
C GLU A 440 -46.47 -80.06 86.71
N LYS A 441 -46.29 -81.35 86.37
CA LYS A 441 -45.44 -81.76 85.26
C LYS A 441 -46.02 -81.28 83.92
N GLU A 442 -47.32 -81.45 83.67
CA GLU A 442 -47.95 -80.97 82.43
C GLU A 442 -47.96 -79.44 82.35
N ARG A 443 -48.17 -78.74 83.49
CA ARG A 443 -48.05 -77.26 83.53
C ARG A 443 -46.64 -76.78 83.16
N LEU A 444 -45.60 -77.38 83.74
CA LEU A 444 -44.20 -77.03 83.43
C LEU A 444 -43.79 -77.46 82.01
N GLN A 445 -44.36 -78.55 81.48
CA GLN A 445 -44.17 -78.95 80.07
C GLN A 445 -44.76 -77.89 79.12
N GLY A 446 -45.97 -77.37 79.42
CA GLY A 446 -46.61 -76.32 78.64
C GLY A 446 -45.93 -74.95 78.74
N GLU A 447 -45.25 -74.65 79.85
CA GLU A 447 -44.38 -73.45 79.98
C GLU A 447 -43.06 -73.63 79.21
N LEU A 448 -42.47 -74.83 79.25
CA LEU A 448 -41.26 -75.18 78.50
C LEU A 448 -41.48 -75.14 76.97
N ASP A 449 -42.62 -75.58 76.47
CA ASP A 449 -42.91 -75.55 75.03
C ASP A 449 -43.23 -74.14 74.53
N LYS A 450 -43.87 -73.28 75.33
CA LYS A 450 -43.96 -71.83 75.04
C LYS A 450 -42.58 -71.18 74.97
N ALA A 451 -41.67 -71.53 75.88
CA ALA A 451 -40.30 -71.03 75.84
C ALA A 451 -39.54 -71.49 74.57
N LYS A 452 -39.83 -72.69 74.04
CA LYS A 452 -39.28 -73.15 72.75
C LYS A 452 -39.86 -72.37 71.56
N ASP A 453 -41.16 -72.05 71.58
CA ASP A 453 -41.78 -71.21 70.56
C ASP A 453 -41.22 -69.78 70.59
N GLU A 454 -40.95 -69.21 71.77
CA GLU A 454 -40.27 -67.92 71.88
C GLU A 454 -38.81 -68.00 71.44
N ILE A 455 -38.06 -69.04 71.82
CA ILE A 455 -36.67 -69.26 71.36
C ILE A 455 -36.59 -69.45 69.85
N THR A 456 -37.51 -70.20 69.22
CA THR A 456 -37.53 -70.38 67.76
C THR A 456 -37.95 -69.10 67.04
N LYS A 457 -38.92 -68.34 67.57
CA LYS A 457 -39.33 -67.02 67.06
C LYS A 457 -38.19 -65.99 67.15
N LEU A 458 -37.45 -65.96 68.26
CA LEU A 458 -36.24 -65.14 68.43
C LEU A 458 -35.11 -65.61 67.50
N THR A 459 -34.89 -66.93 67.36
CA THR A 459 -33.90 -67.49 66.43
C THR A 459 -34.24 -67.13 64.98
N LEU A 460 -35.51 -67.12 64.61
CA LEU A 460 -35.97 -66.75 63.27
C LEU A 460 -35.88 -65.22 63.03
N GLN A 461 -36.03 -64.40 64.06
CA GLN A 461 -35.71 -62.97 64.01
C GLN A 461 -34.20 -62.73 63.88
N ILE A 462 -33.37 -63.45 64.62
CA ILE A 462 -31.90 -63.40 64.53
C ILE A 462 -31.43 -63.86 63.15
N ALA A 463 -32.00 -64.93 62.58
CA ALA A 463 -31.73 -65.37 61.21
C ALA A 463 -32.10 -64.28 60.18
N LYS A 464 -33.21 -63.55 60.39
CA LYS A 464 -33.59 -62.39 59.58
C LYS A 464 -32.63 -61.19 59.74
N ALA A 465 -31.95 -61.08 60.87
CA ALA A 465 -30.96 -60.03 61.17
C ALA A 465 -29.49 -60.42 60.88
N THR A 466 -29.22 -61.68 60.49
CA THR A 466 -27.87 -62.21 60.21
C THR A 466 -27.65 -62.62 58.75
N SER A 467 -28.64 -62.38 57.88
CA SER A 467 -28.31 -62.07 56.48
C SER A 467 -27.37 -60.86 56.47
N PRO A 468 -26.23 -60.87 55.75
CA PRO A 468 -25.34 -59.71 55.69
C PRO A 468 -26.13 -58.54 55.10
N ALA A 469 -26.41 -57.53 55.94
CA ALA A 469 -27.45 -56.56 55.67
C ALA A 469 -27.24 -55.88 54.31
N ALA A 470 -28.28 -55.91 53.47
CA ALA A 470 -28.29 -55.23 52.18
C ALA A 470 -27.95 -53.73 52.35
N ASP A 471 -28.34 -53.15 53.48
CA ASP A 471 -28.03 -51.78 53.89
C ASP A 471 -26.52 -51.52 54.07
N VAL A 472 -25.75 -52.49 54.58
CA VAL A 472 -24.29 -52.35 54.74
C VAL A 472 -23.59 -52.40 53.39
N VAL A 473 -24.01 -53.30 52.49
CA VAL A 473 -23.48 -53.38 51.11
C VAL A 473 -23.90 -52.16 50.29
N SER A 474 -25.12 -51.67 50.50
CA SER A 474 -25.65 -50.42 49.93
C SER A 474 -24.81 -49.22 50.39
N LEU A 475 -24.56 -49.08 51.69
CA LEU A 475 -23.71 -48.02 52.25
C LEU A 475 -22.26 -48.12 51.76
N GLN A 476 -21.68 -49.30 51.63
CA GLN A 476 -20.35 -49.48 51.02
C GLN A 476 -20.33 -49.05 49.55
N THR A 477 -21.40 -49.33 48.79
CA THR A 477 -21.54 -48.96 47.38
C THR A 477 -21.78 -47.45 47.22
N GLN A 478 -22.59 -46.84 48.07
CA GLN A 478 -22.74 -45.38 48.16
C GLN A 478 -21.42 -44.70 48.53
N LEU A 479 -20.67 -45.23 49.52
CA LEU A 479 -19.38 -44.68 49.92
C LEU A 479 -18.34 -44.77 48.78
N ALA A 480 -18.31 -45.90 48.05
CA ALA A 480 -17.47 -46.06 46.86
C ALA A 480 -17.88 -45.10 45.73
N SER A 481 -19.20 -44.92 45.50
CA SER A 481 -19.72 -43.94 44.53
C SER A 481 -19.35 -42.50 44.90
N MET A 482 -19.44 -42.13 46.18
CA MET A 482 -19.06 -40.81 46.70
C MET A 482 -17.54 -40.59 46.61
N LEU A 483 -16.72 -41.63 46.82
CA LEU A 483 -15.27 -41.57 46.62
C LEU A 483 -14.90 -41.41 45.15
N ASN A 484 -15.56 -42.12 44.23
CA ASN A 484 -15.36 -41.94 42.79
C ASN A 484 -15.76 -40.52 42.37
N LYS A 485 -16.94 -40.03 42.76
CA LYS A 485 -17.40 -38.67 42.42
C LYS A 485 -16.54 -37.57 43.05
N LYS A 486 -15.94 -37.81 44.23
CA LYS A 486 -14.89 -36.94 44.79
C LYS A 486 -13.63 -36.93 43.92
N ASN A 487 -13.20 -38.08 43.41
CA ASN A 487 -12.01 -38.18 42.54
C ASN A 487 -12.25 -37.53 41.17
N GLU A 488 -13.46 -37.66 40.61
CA GLU A 488 -13.90 -36.93 39.40
C GLU A 488 -13.87 -35.41 39.63
N LEU A 489 -14.41 -34.92 40.76
CA LEU A 489 -14.38 -33.50 41.10
C LEU A 489 -12.96 -32.97 41.36
N LEU A 490 -12.06 -33.79 41.92
CA LEU A 490 -10.64 -33.46 42.03
C LEU A 490 -9.99 -33.31 40.65
N LEU A 491 -10.25 -34.25 39.73
CA LEU A 491 -9.74 -34.23 38.36
C LEU A 491 -10.25 -32.99 37.58
N ILE A 492 -11.54 -32.67 37.71
CA ILE A 492 -12.15 -31.47 37.11
C ILE A 492 -11.54 -30.19 37.69
N MET A 493 -11.32 -30.13 39.01
CA MET A 493 -10.67 -28.98 39.65
C MET A 493 -9.23 -28.79 39.14
N ASP A 494 -8.46 -29.86 38.97
CA ASP A 494 -7.08 -29.77 38.48
C ASP A 494 -7.02 -29.46 36.98
N GLN A 495 -7.98 -29.93 36.17
CA GLN A 495 -8.16 -29.47 34.79
C GLN A 495 -8.48 -27.96 34.74
N LEU A 496 -9.44 -27.48 35.53
CA LEU A 496 -9.79 -26.06 35.59
C LEU A 496 -8.62 -25.17 36.04
N LYS A 497 -7.71 -25.67 36.88
CA LYS A 497 -6.44 -24.98 37.19
C LYS A 497 -5.50 -24.92 35.99
N ALA A 498 -5.38 -26.02 35.25
CA ALA A 498 -4.59 -26.06 34.01
C ALA A 498 -5.14 -25.04 33.00
N ASP A 499 -6.45 -25.08 32.73
CA ASP A 499 -7.14 -24.16 31.81
C ASP A 499 -7.00 -22.69 32.25
N TYR A 500 -7.17 -22.40 33.55
CA TYR A 500 -6.96 -21.05 34.10
C TYR A 500 -5.52 -20.57 33.93
N SER A 501 -4.52 -21.44 34.14
CA SER A 501 -3.12 -21.09 33.91
C SER A 501 -2.78 -20.88 32.43
N HIS A 502 -3.36 -21.69 31.53
CA HIS A 502 -3.25 -21.51 30.08
C HIS A 502 -3.83 -20.14 29.66
N LEU A 503 -5.07 -19.85 30.05
CA LEU A 503 -5.74 -18.58 29.74
C LEU A 503 -4.99 -17.37 30.33
N THR A 504 -4.36 -17.53 31.50
CA THR A 504 -3.47 -16.51 32.08
C THR A 504 -2.24 -16.28 31.19
N THR A 505 -1.61 -17.35 30.68
CA THR A 505 -0.46 -17.19 29.76
C THR A 505 -0.87 -16.58 28.42
N GLU A 506 -2.00 -16.97 27.83
CA GLU A 506 -2.54 -16.38 26.60
C GLU A 506 -2.85 -14.90 26.78
N HIS A 507 -3.49 -14.52 27.89
CA HIS A 507 -3.75 -13.11 28.21
C HIS A 507 -2.44 -12.30 28.36
N THR A 508 -1.39 -12.87 28.97
CA THR A 508 -0.09 -12.18 29.01
C THR A 508 0.58 -12.07 27.63
N ALA A 509 0.48 -13.08 26.77
CA ALA A 509 1.00 -13.02 25.41
C ALA A 509 0.25 -12.00 24.55
N LEU A 510 -1.08 -11.95 24.65
CA LEU A 510 -1.91 -10.95 23.99
C LEU A 510 -1.58 -9.53 24.45
N ARG A 511 -1.30 -9.31 25.75
CA ARG A 511 -0.88 -7.99 26.23
C ARG A 511 0.50 -7.60 25.71
N ILE A 512 1.48 -8.51 25.69
CA ILE A 512 2.80 -8.24 25.11
C ILE A 512 2.67 -7.87 23.61
N ALA A 513 1.84 -8.59 22.86
CA ALA A 513 1.59 -8.28 21.44
C ALA A 513 0.86 -6.94 21.25
N PHE A 514 -0.03 -6.55 22.17
CA PHE A 514 -0.67 -5.23 22.17
C PHE A 514 0.33 -4.11 22.49
N ASP A 515 1.15 -4.28 23.53
CA ASP A 515 2.19 -3.32 23.92
C ASP A 515 3.23 -3.13 22.79
N GLU A 516 3.61 -4.21 22.09
CA GLU A 516 4.49 -4.17 20.92
C GLU A 516 3.83 -3.48 19.72
N LEU A 517 2.56 -3.79 19.42
CA LEU A 517 1.81 -3.11 18.34
C LEU A 517 1.65 -1.61 18.63
N GLN A 518 1.38 -1.23 19.88
CA GLN A 518 1.28 0.16 20.29
C GLN A 518 2.63 0.89 20.12
N LEU A 519 3.75 0.23 20.45
CA LEU A 519 5.10 0.77 20.19
C LEU A 519 5.35 0.95 18.69
N GLN A 520 4.99 -0.03 17.86
CA GLN A 520 5.10 0.06 16.40
C GLN A 520 4.24 1.21 15.83
N CYS A 521 3.03 1.42 16.35
CA CYS A 521 2.21 2.58 16.00
C CYS A 521 2.90 3.90 16.36
N THR A 522 3.45 4.05 17.57
CA THR A 522 4.16 5.30 17.95
C THR A 522 5.40 5.56 17.09
N ALA A 523 6.16 4.52 16.72
CA ALA A 523 7.31 4.66 15.82
C ALA A 523 6.90 5.06 14.38
N LEU A 524 5.75 4.54 13.90
CA LEU A 524 5.18 4.96 12.61
C LEU A 524 4.65 6.39 12.67
N GLU A 525 4.07 6.83 13.79
CA GLU A 525 3.67 8.22 14.01
C GLU A 525 4.89 9.16 14.03
N GLU A 526 5.97 8.83 14.72
CA GLU A 526 7.22 9.62 14.71
C GLU A 526 7.79 9.78 13.29
N VAL A 527 7.83 8.69 12.49
CA VAL A 527 8.32 8.73 11.10
C VAL A 527 7.35 9.46 10.16
N ALA A 528 6.04 9.33 10.34
CA ALA A 528 5.05 10.04 9.54
C ALA A 528 4.98 11.54 9.88
N MET A 529 5.35 11.91 11.10
CA MET A 529 5.36 13.29 11.60
C MET A 529 6.72 13.99 11.46
N ASP A 530 7.76 13.30 10.95
CA ASP A 530 9.06 13.91 10.63
C ASP A 530 8.86 15.07 9.63
N PRO A 531 9.20 16.32 10.01
CA PRO A 531 9.10 17.48 9.11
C PRO A 531 9.85 17.30 7.79
N ALA A 532 10.95 16.52 7.76
CA ALA A 532 11.68 16.25 6.53
C ALA A 532 10.88 15.34 5.58
N VAL A 533 10.20 14.29 6.09
CA VAL A 533 9.31 13.42 5.31
C VAL A 533 8.09 14.19 4.82
N ILE A 534 7.48 15.01 5.68
CA ILE A 534 6.33 15.87 5.29
C ILE A 534 6.73 16.85 4.17
N VAL A 535 7.89 17.50 4.27
CA VAL A 535 8.41 18.40 3.23
C VAL A 535 8.72 17.65 1.93
N LEU A 536 9.30 16.45 2.00
CA LEU A 536 9.59 15.62 0.84
C LEU A 536 8.30 15.20 0.11
N LEU A 537 7.29 14.72 0.85
CA LEU A 537 5.99 14.34 0.31
C LEU A 537 5.27 15.54 -0.32
N LYS A 538 5.33 16.71 0.32
CA LYS A 538 4.74 17.95 -0.20
C LYS A 538 5.46 18.45 -1.46
N GLN A 539 6.77 18.30 -1.57
CA GLN A 539 7.51 18.60 -2.80
C GLN A 539 7.12 17.63 -3.93
N ALA A 540 7.09 16.32 -3.66
CA ALA A 540 6.67 15.32 -4.65
C ALA A 540 5.22 15.54 -5.13
N GLN A 541 4.33 16.01 -4.23
CA GLN A 541 2.96 16.38 -4.56
C GLN A 541 2.88 17.65 -5.45
N LEU A 542 3.77 18.62 -5.26
CA LEU A 542 3.89 19.80 -6.14
C LEU A 542 4.46 19.43 -7.52
N ASP A 543 5.50 18.59 -7.57
CA ASP A 543 6.12 18.11 -8.80
C ASP A 543 5.13 17.25 -9.63
N LEU A 544 4.31 16.44 -8.96
CA LEU A 544 3.20 15.70 -9.58
C LEU A 544 2.14 16.65 -10.15
N ASN A 545 1.71 17.65 -9.37
CA ASN A 545 0.73 18.66 -9.82
C ASN A 545 1.21 19.41 -11.08
N ASP A 546 2.46 19.89 -11.08
CA ASP A 546 3.09 20.56 -12.23
C ASP A 546 3.18 19.64 -13.46
N THR A 547 3.50 18.36 -13.26
CA THR A 547 3.52 17.35 -14.32
C THR A 547 2.13 17.10 -14.90
N VAL A 548 1.11 16.96 -14.05
CA VAL A 548 -0.29 16.73 -14.47
C VAL A 548 -0.86 17.95 -15.19
N ALA A 549 -0.58 19.16 -14.71
CA ALA A 549 -1.00 20.41 -15.37
C ALA A 549 -0.43 20.50 -16.80
N LYS A 550 0.85 20.16 -17.01
CA LYS A 550 1.48 20.14 -18.34
C LYS A 550 0.90 19.08 -19.27
N LEU A 551 0.50 17.92 -18.74
CA LEU A 551 -0.18 16.89 -19.53
C LEU A 551 -1.60 17.33 -19.92
N VAL A 552 -2.33 18.02 -19.04
CA VAL A 552 -3.64 18.62 -19.35
C VAL A 552 -3.51 19.72 -20.41
N GLU A 553 -2.55 20.64 -20.26
CA GLU A 553 -2.28 21.69 -21.27
C GLU A 553 -1.94 21.08 -22.65
N ALA A 554 -1.08 20.05 -22.68
CA ALA A 554 -0.71 19.35 -23.91
C ALA A 554 -1.92 18.65 -24.56
N GLU A 555 -2.72 17.90 -23.80
CA GLU A 555 -3.89 17.20 -24.33
C GLU A 555 -4.95 18.21 -24.84
N THR A 556 -5.24 19.27 -24.08
CA THR A 556 -6.14 20.37 -24.51
C THR A 556 -5.63 21.07 -25.78
N SER A 557 -4.31 21.25 -25.95
CA SER A 557 -3.78 21.82 -27.20
C SER A 557 -4.07 20.93 -28.42
N SER A 558 -4.06 19.60 -28.22
CA SER A 558 -4.34 18.61 -29.28
C SER A 558 -5.83 18.40 -29.56
N GLU A 559 -6.72 18.83 -28.66
CA GLU A 559 -8.18 18.65 -28.76
C GLU A 559 -8.74 19.16 -30.10
N THR A 560 -8.22 20.30 -30.57
CA THR A 560 -8.57 20.93 -31.85
C THR A 560 -8.42 20.01 -33.07
N THR A 561 -7.56 18.99 -33.00
CA THR A 561 -7.36 18.00 -34.09
C THR A 561 -8.41 16.89 -34.08
N PHE A 562 -9.17 16.76 -32.99
CA PHE A 562 -10.21 15.74 -32.80
C PHE A 562 -11.64 16.32 -32.74
N THR A 563 -11.81 17.64 -32.81
CA THR A 563 -13.12 18.31 -32.83
C THR A 563 -13.74 18.41 -34.22
N CYS A 564 -15.03 18.10 -34.34
CA CYS A 564 -15.84 18.33 -35.53
C CYS A 564 -16.20 19.82 -35.68
N LEU A 565 -15.78 20.43 -36.79
CA LEU A 565 -15.92 21.87 -37.05
C LEU A 565 -17.38 22.39 -37.06
N LYS A 566 -18.38 21.51 -37.29
CA LYS A 566 -19.81 21.89 -37.23
C LYS A 566 -20.39 21.96 -35.80
N CYS A 567 -19.93 21.12 -34.87
CA CYS A 567 -20.50 21.02 -33.51
C CYS A 567 -19.51 21.34 -32.39
N LEU A 568 -18.24 21.61 -32.74
CA LEU A 568 -17.15 21.94 -31.82
C LEU A 568 -16.99 20.92 -30.68
N SER A 569 -17.26 19.65 -30.97
CA SER A 569 -17.16 18.52 -30.04
C SER A 569 -16.36 17.38 -30.69
N ILE A 570 -15.80 16.49 -29.88
CA ILE A 570 -14.97 15.36 -30.36
C ILE A 570 -15.72 14.49 -31.37
N PHE A 571 -15.01 14.00 -32.40
CA PHE A 571 -15.57 13.22 -33.48
C PHE A 571 -16.32 11.95 -33.04
N VAL A 572 -17.63 11.95 -33.21
CA VAL A 572 -18.50 10.77 -33.11
C VAL A 572 -18.83 10.29 -34.52
N ARG A 573 -18.28 9.12 -34.90
CA ARG A 573 -18.32 8.57 -36.28
C ARG A 573 -17.87 9.62 -37.32
N PRO A 574 -16.57 9.96 -37.38
CA PRO A 574 -16.04 10.91 -38.36
C PRO A 574 -16.22 10.42 -39.80
N MET A 575 -16.76 11.31 -40.64
CA MET A 575 -16.96 11.16 -42.08
C MET A 575 -16.14 12.23 -42.81
N THR A 576 -15.23 11.81 -43.69
CA THR A 576 -14.33 12.69 -44.44
C THR A 576 -14.83 12.88 -45.87
N LEU A 577 -14.89 14.13 -46.33
CA LEU A 577 -15.22 14.48 -47.71
C LEU A 577 -13.99 14.25 -48.60
N THR A 578 -14.09 13.43 -49.64
CA THR A 578 -12.93 13.02 -50.47
C THR A 578 -12.32 14.17 -51.25
N ILE A 579 -13.14 15.14 -51.68
CA ILE A 579 -12.71 16.23 -52.57
C ILE A 579 -11.90 17.30 -51.82
N CYS A 580 -12.21 17.54 -50.53
CA CYS A 580 -11.62 18.63 -49.76
C CYS A 580 -10.98 18.24 -48.42
N GLY A 581 -10.96 16.96 -48.04
CA GLY A 581 -10.32 16.45 -46.81
C GLY A 581 -10.98 16.83 -45.47
N HIS A 582 -11.84 17.85 -45.45
CA HIS A 582 -12.62 18.23 -44.27
C HIS A 582 -13.47 17.07 -43.74
N THR A 583 -13.53 16.97 -42.41
CA THR A 583 -14.11 15.83 -41.69
C THR A 583 -15.12 16.32 -40.66
N PHE A 584 -16.26 15.63 -40.56
CA PHE A 584 -17.39 15.98 -39.70
C PHE A 584 -17.94 14.73 -39.01
N CYS A 585 -18.61 14.86 -37.86
CA CYS A 585 -19.41 13.75 -37.31
C CYS A 585 -20.49 13.33 -38.33
N GLU A 586 -20.82 12.04 -38.42
CA GLU A 586 -21.81 11.53 -39.38
C GLU A 586 -23.17 12.25 -39.26
N SER A 587 -23.65 12.46 -38.04
CA SER A 587 -24.87 13.22 -37.74
C SER A 587 -24.77 14.70 -38.14
N CYS A 588 -23.59 15.30 -38.04
CA CYS A 588 -23.31 16.67 -38.46
C CYS A 588 -23.35 16.81 -39.99
N LEU A 589 -22.84 15.81 -40.71
CA LEU A 589 -22.85 15.78 -42.17
C LEU A 589 -24.25 15.45 -42.74
N GLN A 590 -24.94 14.47 -42.15
CA GLN A 590 -26.35 14.15 -42.48
C GLN A 590 -27.26 15.38 -42.28
N SER A 591 -27.13 16.09 -41.17
CA SER A 591 -27.86 17.35 -40.91
C SER A 591 -27.30 18.57 -41.68
N ALA A 592 -26.34 18.39 -42.59
CA ALA A 592 -25.92 19.40 -43.56
C ALA A 592 -26.41 19.11 -44.99
N ARG A 593 -27.08 17.96 -45.20
CA ARG A 593 -27.66 17.55 -46.49
C ARG A 593 -28.88 18.42 -46.83
N GLY A 594 -28.69 19.41 -47.69
CA GLY A 594 -29.81 20.03 -48.41
C GLY A 594 -30.55 19.00 -49.27
N GLY A 595 -31.73 19.32 -49.77
CA GLY A 595 -32.66 18.37 -50.44
C GLY A 595 -32.19 17.74 -51.77
N GLY A 596 -30.89 17.76 -52.08
CA GLY A 596 -30.27 17.12 -53.24
C GLY A 596 -29.44 15.86 -52.89
N ILE A 597 -28.81 15.29 -53.91
CA ILE A 597 -28.07 14.02 -53.85
C ILE A 597 -26.57 14.28 -53.57
N GLY A 598 -26.25 14.99 -52.49
CA GLY A 598 -24.87 15.30 -52.11
C GLY A 598 -24.74 16.14 -50.84
N TYR A 599 -23.50 16.51 -50.51
CA TYR A 599 -23.13 17.26 -49.32
C TYR A 599 -22.25 18.46 -49.68
N THR A 600 -22.58 19.64 -49.16
CA THR A 600 -21.74 20.84 -49.29
C THR A 600 -20.87 21.00 -48.04
N CYS A 601 -19.55 21.07 -48.22
CA CYS A 601 -18.61 21.33 -47.14
C CYS A 601 -18.91 22.68 -46.46
N LYS A 602 -18.91 22.73 -45.13
CA LYS A 602 -19.16 23.97 -44.38
C LYS A 602 -17.95 24.88 -44.25
N GLU A 603 -16.73 24.34 -44.39
CA GLU A 603 -15.50 25.14 -44.28
C GLU A 603 -15.13 25.82 -45.60
N CYS A 604 -15.16 25.08 -46.71
CA CYS A 604 -14.69 25.56 -48.02
C CYS A 604 -15.79 25.69 -49.09
N GLY A 605 -17.05 25.37 -48.78
CA GLY A 605 -18.17 25.45 -49.73
C GLY A 605 -18.18 24.38 -50.83
N GLU A 606 -17.15 23.55 -50.93
CA GLU A 606 -17.01 22.54 -51.99
C GLU A 606 -18.13 21.48 -51.95
N TRP A 607 -18.61 21.06 -53.12
CA TRP A 607 -19.70 20.08 -53.22
C TRP A 607 -19.15 18.67 -53.45
N SER A 608 -19.54 17.73 -52.60
CA SER A 608 -19.26 16.30 -52.74
C SER A 608 -20.54 15.54 -53.05
N SER A 609 -20.46 14.57 -53.96
CA SER A 609 -21.54 13.59 -54.20
C SER A 609 -21.77 12.72 -52.95
N THR A 610 -22.85 11.92 -52.96
CA THR A 610 -23.07 10.90 -51.91
C THR A 610 -21.90 9.94 -51.74
N ASP A 611 -21.20 9.68 -52.83
CA ASP A 611 -20.11 8.69 -52.92
C ASP A 611 -18.74 9.35 -52.66
N GLY A 612 -18.69 10.69 -52.63
CA GLY A 612 -17.54 11.51 -52.27
C GLY A 612 -17.31 11.62 -50.76
N VAL A 613 -17.74 10.63 -49.98
CA VAL A 613 -17.64 10.61 -48.51
C VAL A 613 -17.24 9.23 -48.04
N PHE A 614 -16.28 9.13 -47.12
CA PHE A 614 -15.91 7.86 -46.47
C PHE A 614 -15.87 7.99 -44.95
N GLN A 615 -16.10 6.87 -44.27
CA GLN A 615 -16.01 6.78 -42.80
C GLN A 615 -14.53 6.67 -42.38
N ASN A 616 -14.06 7.61 -41.59
CA ASN A 616 -12.66 7.72 -41.20
C ASN A 616 -12.39 6.93 -39.91
N ASN A 617 -12.38 5.60 -40.02
CA ASN A 617 -12.23 4.70 -38.88
C ASN A 617 -10.90 4.88 -38.12
N ALA A 618 -9.84 5.36 -38.79
CA ALA A 618 -8.58 5.70 -38.14
C ALA A 618 -8.72 6.92 -37.21
N LEU A 619 -9.38 8.00 -37.67
CA LEU A 619 -9.67 9.14 -36.82
C LEU A 619 -10.68 8.81 -35.71
N ALA A 620 -11.60 7.86 -35.94
CA ALA A 620 -12.53 7.38 -34.92
C ALA A 620 -11.81 6.70 -33.74
N ASP A 621 -10.84 5.82 -34.02
CA ASP A 621 -9.99 5.18 -33.01
C ASP A 621 -9.11 6.20 -32.29
N LEU A 622 -8.47 7.13 -33.02
CA LEU A 622 -7.67 8.20 -32.40
C LEU A 622 -8.50 9.11 -31.48
N ALA A 623 -9.73 9.48 -31.89
CA ALA A 623 -10.65 10.26 -31.08
C ALA A 623 -11.14 9.48 -29.83
N ALA A 624 -11.41 8.18 -29.95
CA ALA A 624 -11.76 7.33 -28.81
C ALA A 624 -10.60 7.24 -27.79
N ARG A 625 -9.35 7.09 -28.28
CA ARG A 625 -8.15 7.11 -27.44
C ARG A 625 -7.91 8.48 -26.79
N PHE A 626 -8.21 9.57 -27.48
CA PHE A 626 -8.17 10.93 -26.94
C PHE A 626 -9.16 11.07 -25.75
N VAL A 627 -10.43 10.69 -25.93
CA VAL A 627 -11.44 10.73 -24.85
C VAL A 627 -11.00 9.91 -23.64
N TYR A 628 -10.43 8.71 -23.85
CA TYR A 628 -9.91 7.89 -22.76
C TYR A 628 -8.73 8.55 -22.02
N ARG A 629 -7.80 9.19 -22.73
CA ARG A 629 -6.72 9.97 -22.08
C ARG A 629 -7.27 11.15 -21.30
N GLN A 630 -8.22 11.90 -21.85
CA GLN A 630 -8.82 13.05 -21.17
C GLN A 630 -9.57 12.62 -19.89
N GLN A 631 -10.34 11.53 -19.92
CA GLN A 631 -10.94 10.92 -18.72
C GLN A 631 -9.91 10.47 -17.66
N THR A 632 -8.79 9.89 -18.13
CA THR A 632 -7.68 9.45 -17.26
C THR A 632 -7.01 10.66 -16.59
N LEU A 633 -6.75 11.74 -17.34
CA LEU A 633 -6.18 12.99 -16.83
C LEU A 633 -7.14 13.70 -15.86
N THR A 634 -8.45 13.73 -16.13
CA THR A 634 -9.45 14.24 -15.18
C THR A 634 -9.41 13.46 -13.86
N SER A 635 -9.34 12.14 -13.93
CA SER A 635 -9.23 11.28 -12.74
C SER A 635 -7.95 11.55 -11.95
N LEU A 636 -6.82 11.72 -12.64
CA LEU A 636 -5.52 12.03 -12.02
C LEU A 636 -5.49 13.44 -11.40
N THR A 637 -6.12 14.43 -12.04
CA THR A 637 -6.30 15.80 -11.50
C THR A 637 -7.11 15.76 -10.21
N ASN A 638 -8.20 14.98 -10.16
CA ASN A 638 -9.01 14.81 -8.94
C ASN A 638 -8.22 14.16 -7.80
N VAL A 639 -7.33 13.20 -8.09
CA VAL A 639 -6.41 12.63 -7.09
C VAL A 639 -5.44 13.69 -6.55
N CYS A 640 -4.87 14.52 -7.43
CA CYS A 640 -3.92 15.56 -7.02
C CYS A 640 -4.58 16.67 -6.18
N GLN A 641 -5.84 17.03 -6.50
CA GLN A 641 -6.67 17.92 -5.68
C GLN A 641 -6.99 17.29 -4.31
N SER A 642 -7.37 16.01 -4.27
CA SER A 642 -7.64 15.31 -3.00
C SER A 642 -6.41 15.28 -2.08
N LEU A 643 -5.21 15.03 -2.65
CA LEU A 643 -3.95 15.16 -1.90
C LEU A 643 -3.71 16.59 -1.41
N GLN A 644 -4.00 17.60 -2.24
CA GLN A 644 -3.87 19.01 -1.85
C GLN A 644 -4.81 19.37 -0.70
N ASP A 645 -6.05 18.89 -0.72
CA ASP A 645 -7.03 19.11 0.35
C ASP A 645 -6.59 18.41 1.66
N VAL A 646 -5.97 17.23 1.58
CA VAL A 646 -5.36 16.56 2.74
C VAL A 646 -4.20 17.37 3.32
N PHE A 647 -3.27 17.86 2.50
CA PHE A 647 -2.14 18.70 2.96
C PHE A 647 -2.51 20.15 3.30
N ALA A 648 -3.72 20.60 2.95
CA ALA A 648 -4.23 21.94 3.26
C ALA A 648 -5.15 21.98 4.50
N ARG A 649 -5.67 20.83 4.96
CA ARG A 649 -6.38 20.77 6.25
C ARG A 649 -5.43 21.20 7.36
N PRO A 650 -5.81 22.18 8.22
CA PRO A 650 -5.05 22.46 9.42
C PRO A 650 -5.03 21.20 10.29
N ALA A 651 -3.89 20.91 10.91
CA ALA A 651 -3.79 19.80 11.85
C ALA A 651 -4.89 19.95 12.91
N ILE A 652 -5.78 18.95 12.99
CA ILE A 652 -6.87 18.97 13.97
C ILE A 652 -6.21 19.05 15.35
N PRO A 653 -6.53 20.04 16.20
CA PRO A 653 -5.94 20.13 17.52
C PRO A 653 -6.40 18.91 18.31
N VAL A 654 -5.49 17.96 18.51
CA VAL A 654 -5.72 16.76 19.32
C VAL A 654 -5.96 17.23 20.74
N GLY A 655 -7.21 17.16 21.18
CA GLY A 655 -7.61 17.53 22.53
C GLY A 655 -6.87 16.65 23.54
N ARG A 656 -6.14 17.30 24.44
CA ARG A 656 -5.57 16.69 25.65
C ARG A 656 -6.59 16.74 26.79
#